data_AF-A0A6N6KCW3-F1
#
_entry.id   AF-A0A6N6KCW3-F1
#
_cell.length_a   1.000
_cell.length_b   1.000
_cell.length_c   1.000
_cell.angle_alpha   90.00
_cell.angle_beta   90.00
_cell.angle_gamma   90.00
#
_symmetry.space_group_name_H-M   'P 1'
#
loop_
_entity.id
_entity.type
_entity.pdbx_description
1 polymer ?
#
loop_
_entity_poly.entity_id
_entity_poly.type
_entity_poly.pdbx_seq_one_letter_code
_entity_poly.pdbx_strand_id
1 'polypeptide(L)'
;STASFAPGAQQLKIIVIILGVPVEFVAGFYLAKLRSEDAPAEFGNEFGLIWMFGIGLGGGLGFQEYLGPASLSVSVLLWITLEAMLGSKSGDIGKNGVDYYWFAGQVGLTANITGKVDFKIISASLEIEATLTITLAVETGHRTEVRAAAQLKIELKVHIIFFTITLRFKANVTIGKFDFGPKTCSDGSKAPIAQVSAPTVPVACGYKQPSPLAQMDTSVFEDAIVEPSSGEEMLGMAASGPKALTLYFAIQPTAAWDTDAFKPFGVASLFIGSGADSDFTTMTQDIGNWMFANYKGSATNFQDQLKNVLSQLDTFEANIMTALKDLFTFTVEPRTKLGDNPTLAVFPIVPGLDAVYDGGSTMDFDEHQASASYLQTIENYYNHLSHQQSAKESLAAAQTASITQYVFENYFGMVGKALFEAILELAQEDNGPQNMGAAYSALTKMDNSSDHNGFENVSGMVSRFMLHGLQLPDPNDSNSLKPLYTLTNQMVELTETKKVYNKKFELQQGSAPDWVKLSSSPVVDEMDDRLILKDVSSIDTSWTKGASVLNALANFTRTFHFNNSLNWTDAGGTAFNIRSFPDSLSQMVASELGSLSTNTMVAKQMPGASGTANEVTQLTTVDTTPALFIKFKLKQIPDPENPGQFLPNVYQVEGTDEDTRVQIQELLADSSATIDKFSLLTSAAKGSYSSPKNEAKAMLVRTNLSTDSVPDGVSFAEFAETDAMTADSTLGPLQAMLTTEEAKDFLRLIWEVSIVHTQGFFLMIEGLNSSLFKNQEASVALLAQFGNKPAASQVLKAYFNMIVVDKSQKDQAVGTYLQDGSGNTLKTYRSNYPAGYTGFSINSQTPAVPSVSDAGQYLASIYHFVQYKVDSITGDSGYKPT
;
A
#
# COMPACT_ATOMS: atom_id res chain seq x y z
N SER A 1 -21.39 1.62 -17.85
CA SER A 1 -20.76 2.07 -16.59
C SER A 1 -20.01 0.89 -16.01
N THR A 2 -18.70 0.97 -15.93
CA THR A 2 -17.87 0.01 -15.19
C THR A 2 -17.66 0.57 -13.79
N ALA A 3 -17.99 -0.20 -12.75
CA ALA A 3 -17.55 0.12 -11.40
C ALA A 3 -16.02 0.12 -11.40
N SER A 4 -15.41 1.27 -11.14
CA SER A 4 -13.96 1.44 -11.10
C SER A 4 -13.45 0.93 -9.75
N PHE A 5 -13.11 -0.36 -9.69
CA PHE A 5 -12.33 -0.91 -8.58
C PHE A 5 -10.83 -0.63 -8.81
N ALA A 6 -10.06 -0.55 -7.72
CA ALA A 6 -8.62 -0.40 -7.79
C ALA A 6 -8.00 -1.48 -8.72
N PRO A 7 -7.04 -1.13 -9.60
CA PRO A 7 -6.38 -2.12 -10.45
C PRO A 7 -5.60 -3.12 -9.57
N GLY A 8 -6.06 -4.37 -9.50
CA GLY A 8 -5.46 -5.43 -8.67
C GLY A 8 -6.44 -6.24 -7.81
N ALA A 9 -7.68 -5.76 -7.63
CA ALA A 9 -8.73 -6.58 -6.99
C ALA A 9 -9.11 -7.76 -7.90
N GLN A 10 -9.14 -8.99 -7.38
CA GLN A 10 -9.76 -10.10 -8.09
C GLN A 10 -11.24 -9.79 -8.27
N GLN A 11 -11.67 -9.61 -9.52
CA GLN A 11 -13.07 -9.31 -9.83
C GLN A 11 -13.83 -10.62 -10.05
N LEU A 12 -14.74 -10.92 -9.13
CA LEU A 12 -15.74 -11.96 -9.35
C LEU A 12 -16.95 -11.29 -10.02
N LYS A 13 -17.17 -11.60 -11.30
CA LYS A 13 -18.35 -11.18 -12.05
C LYS A 13 -19.30 -12.35 -12.25
N ILE A 14 -20.50 -12.25 -11.70
CA ILE A 14 -21.56 -13.26 -11.85
C ILE A 14 -22.73 -12.62 -12.60
N ILE A 15 -23.20 -13.29 -13.64
CA ILE A 15 -24.41 -12.91 -14.36
C ILE A 15 -25.45 -14.01 -14.14
N VAL A 16 -26.59 -13.66 -13.54
CA VAL A 16 -27.71 -14.58 -13.29
C VAL A 16 -28.92 -14.07 -14.04
N ILE A 17 -29.64 -14.97 -14.73
CA ILE A 17 -30.89 -14.62 -15.42
C ILE A 17 -32.05 -14.98 -14.49
N ILE A 18 -32.77 -13.96 -14.00
CA ILE A 18 -33.95 -14.14 -13.15
C ILE A 18 -35.17 -13.66 -13.95
N LEU A 19 -36.13 -14.56 -14.21
CA LEU A 19 -37.35 -14.24 -14.97
C LEU A 19 -37.08 -13.60 -16.35
N GLY A 20 -35.99 -13.99 -17.02
CA GLY A 20 -35.60 -13.46 -18.34
C GLY A 20 -34.83 -12.13 -18.29
N VAL A 21 -34.57 -11.56 -17.11
CA VAL A 21 -33.80 -10.33 -16.93
C VAL A 21 -32.39 -10.66 -16.44
N PRO A 22 -31.32 -10.18 -17.10
CA PRO A 22 -29.96 -10.36 -16.63
C PRO A 22 -29.70 -9.48 -15.40
N VAL A 23 -29.26 -10.10 -14.31
CA VAL A 23 -28.79 -9.45 -13.09
C VAL A 23 -27.27 -9.63 -13.02
N GLU A 24 -26.54 -8.53 -12.94
CA GLU A 24 -25.08 -8.52 -12.83
C GLU A 24 -24.67 -8.24 -11.39
N PHE A 25 -23.80 -9.10 -10.85
CA PHE A 25 -23.12 -8.90 -9.58
C PHE A 25 -21.62 -8.83 -9.82
N VAL A 26 -20.96 -7.84 -9.23
CA VAL A 26 -19.52 -7.66 -9.23
C VAL A 26 -19.05 -7.51 -7.80
N ALA A 27 -18.08 -8.32 -7.40
CA ALA A 27 -17.42 -8.22 -6.11
C ALA A 27 -15.90 -8.15 -6.30
N GLY A 28 -15.24 -7.37 -5.46
CA GLY A 28 -13.79 -7.30 -5.36
C GLY A 28 -13.35 -7.15 -3.91
N PHE A 29 -12.25 -7.79 -3.56
CA PHE A 29 -11.60 -7.60 -2.26
C PHE A 29 -10.09 -7.44 -2.44
N TYR A 30 -9.46 -6.72 -1.53
CA TYR A 30 -8.01 -6.71 -1.38
C TYR A 30 -7.63 -6.72 0.10
N LEU A 31 -6.45 -7.27 0.37
CA LEU A 31 -5.84 -7.33 1.69
C LEU A 31 -4.32 -7.13 1.50
N ALA A 32 -3.74 -6.23 2.28
CA ALA A 32 -2.32 -5.93 2.27
C ALA A 32 -1.79 -5.81 3.70
N LYS A 33 -0.54 -6.25 3.89
CA LYS A 33 0.23 -6.14 5.13
C LYS A 33 1.49 -5.33 4.82
N LEU A 34 1.72 -4.24 5.56
CA LEU A 34 2.77 -3.25 5.31
C LEU A 34 3.47 -2.87 6.63
N ARG A 35 4.61 -2.17 6.55
CA ARG A 35 5.20 -1.41 7.67
C ARG A 35 5.28 0.07 7.33
N SER A 36 5.37 0.90 8.36
CA SER A 36 5.55 2.34 8.18
C SER A 36 6.92 2.68 7.53
N GLU A 37 7.95 1.87 7.80
CA GLU A 37 9.29 1.99 7.19
C GLU A 37 9.33 1.75 5.67
N ASP A 38 8.35 1.04 5.11
CA ASP A 38 8.30 0.80 3.66
C ASP A 38 7.87 2.08 2.89
N ALA A 39 7.26 3.05 3.60
CA ALA A 39 6.86 4.37 3.08
C ALA A 39 6.75 5.41 4.23
N PRO A 40 7.89 5.86 4.80
CA PRO A 40 7.91 6.64 6.04
C PRO A 40 7.38 8.06 5.87
N ALA A 41 7.34 8.60 4.65
CA ALA A 41 6.72 9.89 4.37
C ALA A 41 5.19 9.84 4.49
N GLU A 42 4.59 8.69 4.16
CA GLU A 42 3.14 8.48 4.15
C GLU A 42 2.58 7.98 5.49
N PHE A 43 3.28 7.03 6.14
CA PHE A 43 2.80 6.37 7.36
C PHE A 43 3.60 6.75 8.60
N GLY A 44 4.63 7.57 8.45
CA GLY A 44 5.61 7.88 9.50
C GLY A 44 6.48 6.68 9.85
N ASN A 45 6.95 6.61 11.09
CA ASN A 45 7.96 5.63 11.51
C ASN A 45 7.48 4.79 12.71
N GLU A 46 6.25 5.01 13.17
CA GLU A 46 5.80 4.53 14.49
C GLU A 46 5.10 3.17 14.42
N PHE A 47 4.64 2.73 13.23
CA PHE A 47 3.88 1.49 13.11
C PHE A 47 4.76 0.33 12.64
N GLY A 48 4.94 -0.66 13.53
CA GLY A 48 5.58 -1.94 13.22
C GLY A 48 4.71 -2.90 12.40
N LEU A 49 3.40 -2.62 12.34
CA LEU A 49 2.44 -3.37 11.53
C LEU A 49 1.31 -2.47 11.02
N ILE A 50 1.06 -2.53 9.71
CA ILE A 50 -0.09 -1.91 9.06
C ILE A 50 -0.86 -2.99 8.29
N TRP A 51 -2.16 -3.12 8.57
CA TRP A 51 -3.08 -3.89 7.75
C TRP A 51 -3.96 -2.94 6.95
N MET A 52 -4.03 -3.14 5.63
CA MET A 52 -4.97 -2.44 4.76
C MET A 52 -5.88 -3.45 4.08
N PHE A 53 -7.18 -3.14 4.00
CA PHE A 53 -8.12 -3.99 3.31
C PHE A 53 -9.24 -3.18 2.69
N GLY A 54 -9.84 -3.73 1.63
CA GLY A 54 -11.01 -3.13 1.03
C GLY A 54 -11.92 -4.16 0.39
N ILE A 55 -13.21 -3.84 0.38
CA ILE A 55 -14.30 -4.63 -0.17
C ILE A 55 -15.12 -3.69 -1.07
N GLY A 56 -15.36 -4.15 -2.29
CA GLY A 56 -16.23 -3.49 -3.25
C GLY A 56 -17.31 -4.45 -3.71
N LEU A 57 -18.58 -4.04 -3.58
CA LEU A 57 -19.73 -4.80 -4.04
C LEU A 57 -20.54 -3.94 -5.00
N GLY A 58 -21.00 -4.52 -6.10
CA GLY A 58 -21.86 -3.88 -7.08
C GLY A 58 -22.88 -4.87 -7.58
N GLY A 59 -24.14 -4.47 -7.68
CA GLY A 59 -25.22 -5.33 -8.13
C GLY A 59 -26.27 -4.52 -8.84
N GLY A 60 -26.65 -4.93 -10.04
CA GLY A 60 -27.62 -4.18 -10.82
C GLY A 60 -28.51 -5.05 -11.70
N LEU A 61 -29.73 -4.58 -11.89
CA LEU A 61 -30.71 -5.16 -12.78
C LEU A 61 -30.92 -4.22 -13.95
N GLY A 62 -30.91 -4.78 -15.16
CA GLY A 62 -31.07 -4.02 -16.40
C GLY A 62 -32.07 -4.71 -17.32
N PHE A 63 -33.09 -3.97 -17.74
CA PHE A 63 -34.02 -4.38 -18.76
C PHE A 63 -33.73 -3.60 -20.04
N GLN A 64 -33.84 -4.28 -21.18
CA GLN A 64 -33.76 -3.65 -22.49
C GLN A 64 -34.80 -4.28 -23.41
N GLU A 65 -35.64 -3.44 -24.01
CA GLU A 65 -36.60 -3.86 -25.03
C GLU A 65 -36.51 -3.06 -26.30
N TYR A 66 -36.89 -3.71 -27.40
CA TYR A 66 -36.91 -3.15 -28.74
C TYR A 66 -38.35 -3.18 -29.27
N LEU A 67 -38.92 -2.01 -29.52
CA LEU A 67 -40.23 -1.83 -30.14
C LEU A 67 -40.06 -1.17 -31.52
N GLY A 68 -39.66 -1.98 -32.51
CA GLY A 68 -39.46 -1.53 -33.89
C GLY A 68 -38.30 -0.52 -34.01
N PRO A 69 -38.54 0.73 -34.48
CA PRO A 69 -37.51 1.76 -34.53
C PRO A 69 -37.11 2.30 -33.14
N ALA A 70 -37.84 1.93 -32.09
CA ALA A 70 -37.59 2.37 -30.73
C ALA A 70 -36.89 1.30 -29.87
N SER A 71 -36.05 1.73 -28.94
CA SER A 71 -35.45 0.90 -27.89
C SER A 71 -35.54 1.63 -26.56
N LEU A 72 -35.80 0.89 -25.49
CA LEU A 72 -35.84 1.38 -24.12
C LEU A 72 -34.95 0.48 -23.27
N SER A 73 -34.05 1.08 -22.52
CA SER A 73 -33.22 0.43 -21.51
C SER A 73 -33.41 1.12 -20.18
N VAL A 74 -33.65 0.33 -19.14
CA VAL A 74 -33.74 0.80 -17.76
C VAL A 74 -32.82 -0.07 -16.93
N SER A 75 -31.92 0.53 -16.16
CA SER A 75 -31.11 -0.20 -15.20
C SER A 75 -31.03 0.50 -13.86
N VAL A 76 -30.88 -0.28 -12.80
CA VAL A 76 -30.62 0.19 -11.45
C VAL A 76 -29.41 -0.56 -10.94
N LEU A 77 -28.41 0.17 -10.46
CA LEU A 77 -27.16 -0.34 -9.93
C LEU A 77 -27.01 0.14 -8.48
N LEU A 78 -26.91 -0.80 -7.55
CA LEU A 78 -26.44 -0.55 -6.19
C LEU A 78 -24.95 -0.87 -6.13
N TRP A 79 -24.15 -0.03 -5.48
CA TRP A 79 -22.75 -0.33 -5.20
C TRP A 79 -22.36 0.14 -3.80
N ILE A 80 -21.41 -0.56 -3.21
CA ILE A 80 -20.84 -0.33 -1.88
C ILE A 80 -19.33 -0.48 -1.97
N THR A 81 -18.59 0.42 -1.34
CA THR A 81 -17.16 0.27 -1.10
C THR A 81 -16.89 0.48 0.38
N LEU A 82 -16.06 -0.38 0.96
CA LEU A 82 -15.49 -0.23 2.29
C LEU A 82 -13.99 -0.40 2.16
N GLU A 83 -13.22 0.54 2.68
CA GLU A 83 -11.77 0.49 2.78
C GLU A 83 -11.36 0.76 4.22
N ALA A 84 -10.25 0.17 4.63
CA ALA A 84 -9.75 0.30 5.98
C ALA A 84 -8.23 0.18 6.06
N MET A 85 -7.66 0.84 7.07
CA MET A 85 -6.29 0.71 7.50
C MET A 85 -6.28 0.58 9.03
N LEU A 86 -5.52 -0.36 9.54
CA LEU A 86 -5.24 -0.52 10.97
C LEU A 86 -3.72 -0.46 11.14
N GLY A 87 -3.24 0.47 11.96
CA GLY A 87 -1.85 0.63 12.33
C GLY A 87 -1.64 0.26 13.80
N SER A 88 -0.63 -0.56 14.06
CA SER A 88 -0.18 -0.95 15.39
C SER A 88 1.28 -0.57 15.58
N LYS A 89 1.55 0.13 16.68
CA LYS A 89 2.89 0.48 17.14
C LYS A 89 3.57 -0.72 17.80
N SER A 90 2.81 -1.59 18.46
CA SER A 90 3.32 -2.80 19.13
C SER A 90 3.54 -3.99 18.17
N GLY A 91 3.10 -3.87 16.91
CA GLY A 91 3.25 -4.93 15.91
C GLY A 91 2.19 -6.03 15.97
N ASP A 92 1.19 -5.90 16.86
CA ASP A 92 0.06 -6.84 17.00
C ASP A 92 -1.28 -6.11 16.95
N ILE A 93 -2.29 -6.72 16.30
CA ILE A 93 -3.67 -6.22 16.19
C ILE A 93 -4.57 -7.13 17.04
N GLY A 94 -4.57 -6.88 18.35
CA GLY A 94 -5.32 -7.62 19.37
C GLY A 94 -6.10 -6.73 20.34
N LYS A 95 -6.46 -7.24 21.52
CA LYS A 95 -7.35 -6.58 22.52
C LYS A 95 -6.88 -5.18 22.97
N ASN A 96 -5.59 -4.87 22.84
CA ASN A 96 -4.97 -3.58 23.16
C ASN A 96 -4.17 -2.98 21.98
N GLY A 97 -4.31 -3.50 20.74
CA GLY A 97 -3.28 -3.39 19.69
C GLY A 97 -3.63 -2.59 18.41
N VAL A 98 -4.54 -1.62 18.48
CA VAL A 98 -4.79 -0.72 17.33
C VAL A 98 -4.58 0.71 17.80
N ASP A 99 -3.40 1.25 17.49
CA ASP A 99 -3.01 2.62 17.80
C ASP A 99 -3.56 3.63 16.79
N TYR A 100 -3.79 3.16 15.56
CA TYR A 100 -4.33 3.96 14.47
C TYR A 100 -5.34 3.17 13.67
N TYR A 101 -6.46 3.78 13.34
CA TYR A 101 -7.44 3.21 12.43
C TYR A 101 -7.95 4.26 11.48
N TRP A 102 -8.20 3.83 10.25
CA TRP A 102 -8.92 4.57 9.23
C TRP A 102 -9.92 3.62 8.59
N PHE A 103 -11.16 4.07 8.42
CA PHE A 103 -12.23 3.34 7.74
C PHE A 103 -12.96 4.31 6.82
N ALA A 104 -13.00 4.03 5.53
CA ALA A 104 -13.75 4.79 4.55
C ALA A 104 -14.83 3.93 3.89
N GLY A 105 -16.06 4.42 3.87
CA GLY A 105 -17.21 3.74 3.32
C GLY A 105 -17.98 4.62 2.35
N GLN A 106 -18.45 4.03 1.26
CA GLN A 106 -19.37 4.67 0.32
C GLN A 106 -20.46 3.70 -0.09
N VAL A 107 -21.69 4.19 -0.16
CA VAL A 107 -22.82 3.47 -0.77
C VAL A 107 -23.44 4.35 -1.82
N GLY A 108 -23.72 3.78 -2.99
CA GLY A 108 -24.34 4.49 -4.09
C GLY A 108 -25.44 3.68 -4.76
N LEU A 109 -26.51 4.37 -5.12
CA LEU A 109 -27.58 3.86 -5.96
C LEU A 109 -27.62 4.68 -7.24
N THR A 110 -27.51 4.04 -8.40
CA THR A 110 -27.55 4.69 -9.72
C THR A 110 -28.66 4.09 -10.56
N ALA A 111 -29.64 4.89 -10.95
CA ALA A 111 -30.67 4.52 -11.91
C ALA A 111 -30.33 5.14 -13.27
N ASN A 112 -30.34 4.34 -14.33
CA ASN A 112 -30.16 4.77 -15.71
C ASN A 112 -31.39 4.43 -16.54
N ILE A 113 -31.90 5.39 -17.30
CA ILE A 113 -32.99 5.20 -18.26
C ILE A 113 -32.49 5.73 -19.60
N THR A 114 -32.42 4.87 -20.60
CA THR A 114 -32.03 5.24 -21.97
C THR A 114 -33.13 4.85 -22.94
N GLY A 115 -33.75 5.81 -23.61
CA GLY A 115 -34.69 5.58 -24.70
C GLY A 115 -34.10 6.09 -26.01
N LYS A 116 -34.14 5.30 -27.09
CA LYS A 116 -33.73 5.74 -28.43
C LYS A 116 -34.80 5.40 -29.45
N VAL A 117 -35.11 6.32 -30.35
CA VAL A 117 -35.97 6.10 -31.52
C VAL A 117 -35.21 6.49 -32.79
N ASP A 118 -35.20 5.63 -33.80
CA ASP A 118 -34.46 5.82 -35.06
C ASP A 118 -35.36 5.59 -36.29
N PHE A 119 -35.75 6.68 -36.95
CA PHE A 119 -36.56 6.65 -38.17
C PHE A 119 -35.74 6.82 -39.46
N LYS A 120 -34.42 6.55 -39.45
CA LYS A 120 -33.44 6.80 -40.52
C LYS A 120 -33.20 8.27 -40.90
N ILE A 121 -34.26 9.09 -40.99
CA ILE A 121 -34.18 10.53 -41.32
C ILE A 121 -34.08 11.38 -40.05
N ILE A 122 -34.76 10.95 -38.99
CA ILE A 122 -34.79 11.61 -37.69
C ILE A 122 -34.53 10.54 -36.63
N SER A 123 -33.59 10.76 -35.73
CA SER A 123 -33.41 9.94 -34.54
C SER A 123 -33.41 10.79 -33.28
N ALA A 124 -33.85 10.22 -32.17
CA ALA A 124 -33.84 10.86 -30.87
C ALA A 124 -33.34 9.87 -29.81
N SER A 125 -32.48 10.30 -28.89
CA SER A 125 -32.06 9.52 -27.73
C SER A 125 -32.19 10.34 -26.46
N LEU A 126 -32.88 9.82 -25.46
CA LEU A 126 -32.98 10.36 -24.12
C LEU A 126 -32.21 9.44 -23.17
N GLU A 127 -31.32 10.01 -22.39
CA GLU A 127 -30.56 9.34 -21.33
C GLU A 127 -30.81 10.09 -20.03
N ILE A 128 -31.19 9.38 -18.97
CA ILE A 128 -31.39 9.90 -17.63
C ILE A 128 -30.58 9.04 -16.69
N GLU A 129 -29.64 9.65 -15.97
CA GLU A 129 -28.84 9.00 -14.93
C GLU A 129 -29.11 9.73 -13.60
N ALA A 130 -29.59 9.01 -12.59
CA ALA A 130 -29.81 9.53 -11.26
C ALA A 130 -28.99 8.72 -10.26
N THR A 131 -28.05 9.37 -9.57
CA THR A 131 -27.17 8.77 -8.57
C THR A 131 -27.44 9.37 -7.20
N LEU A 132 -27.62 8.53 -6.20
CA LEU A 132 -27.61 8.90 -4.78
C LEU A 132 -26.36 8.27 -4.16
N THR A 133 -25.55 9.05 -3.46
CA THR A 133 -24.33 8.56 -2.79
C THR A 133 -24.29 9.03 -1.35
N ILE A 134 -23.90 8.15 -0.44
CA ILE A 134 -23.57 8.46 0.95
C ILE A 134 -22.12 8.06 1.16
N THR A 135 -21.31 8.98 1.68
CA THR A 135 -19.89 8.77 1.96
C THR A 135 -19.57 9.09 3.41
N LEU A 136 -18.68 8.29 4.01
CA LEU A 136 -18.25 8.40 5.40
C LEU A 136 -16.77 8.00 5.48
N ALA A 137 -15.96 8.73 6.24
CA ALA A 137 -14.65 8.29 6.68
C ALA A 137 -14.46 8.51 8.19
N VAL A 138 -13.86 7.55 8.88
CA VAL A 138 -13.52 7.63 10.29
C VAL A 138 -12.03 7.38 10.43
N GLU A 139 -11.34 8.25 11.16
CA GLU A 139 -9.89 8.16 11.28
C GLU A 139 -9.40 8.65 12.66
N THR A 140 -8.39 7.98 13.21
CA THR A 140 -7.80 8.35 14.50
C THR A 140 -7.27 9.79 14.44
N GLY A 141 -7.63 10.62 15.43
CA GLY A 141 -7.18 12.02 15.50
C GLY A 141 -7.80 12.95 14.46
N HIS A 142 -8.87 12.54 13.77
CA HIS A 142 -9.59 13.34 12.77
C HIS A 142 -11.05 13.56 13.16
N ARG A 143 -11.69 14.58 12.56
CA ARG A 143 -13.15 14.72 12.55
C ARG A 143 -13.75 13.95 11.39
N THR A 144 -14.88 13.31 11.62
CA THR A 144 -15.63 12.57 10.62
C THR A 144 -16.70 13.47 9.99
N GLU A 145 -16.80 13.41 8.65
CA GLU A 145 -17.87 14.04 7.89
C GLU A 145 -18.68 12.98 7.14
N VAL A 146 -19.99 12.94 7.41
CA VAL A 146 -20.95 12.15 6.62
C VAL A 146 -21.57 13.07 5.58
N ARG A 147 -21.47 12.67 4.31
CA ARG A 147 -22.02 13.43 3.18
C ARG A 147 -23.01 12.58 2.40
N ALA A 148 -24.23 13.08 2.24
CA ALA A 148 -25.22 12.53 1.33
C ALA A 148 -25.37 13.47 0.13
N ALA A 149 -25.24 12.94 -1.08
CA ALA A 149 -25.32 13.71 -2.32
C ALA A 149 -26.19 13.00 -3.36
N ALA A 150 -27.02 13.77 -4.06
CA ALA A 150 -27.75 13.32 -5.24
C ALA A 150 -27.18 14.01 -6.49
N GLN A 151 -27.02 13.25 -7.56
CA GLN A 151 -26.65 13.71 -8.89
C GLN A 151 -27.71 13.26 -9.88
N LEU A 152 -28.24 14.18 -10.68
CA LEU A 152 -29.17 13.90 -11.77
C LEU A 152 -28.57 14.43 -13.07
N LYS A 153 -28.41 13.58 -14.07
CA LYS A 153 -28.00 13.90 -15.44
C LYS A 153 -29.13 13.51 -16.37
N ILE A 154 -29.49 14.39 -17.29
CA ILE A 154 -30.44 14.13 -18.36
C ILE A 154 -29.79 14.61 -19.65
N GLU A 155 -29.72 13.77 -20.66
CA GLU A 155 -29.19 14.07 -21.99
C GLU A 155 -30.22 13.66 -23.05
N LEU A 156 -30.76 14.64 -23.78
CA LEU A 156 -31.61 14.42 -24.95
C LEU A 156 -30.84 14.82 -26.21
N LYS A 157 -30.60 13.88 -27.12
CA LYS A 157 -30.09 14.15 -28.47
C LYS A 157 -31.21 13.94 -29.48
N VAL A 158 -31.39 14.89 -30.38
CA VAL A 158 -32.27 14.78 -31.55
C VAL A 158 -31.43 15.04 -32.79
N HIS A 159 -31.25 14.02 -33.61
CA HIS A 159 -30.49 14.07 -34.85
C HIS A 159 -31.44 14.11 -36.03
N ILE A 160 -31.31 15.14 -36.86
CA ILE A 160 -31.96 15.29 -38.16
C ILE A 160 -30.83 15.31 -39.18
N ILE A 161 -31.00 14.72 -40.38
CA ILE A 161 -29.94 14.50 -41.42
C ILE A 161 -28.84 15.58 -41.51
N PHE A 162 -29.18 16.86 -41.33
CA PHE A 162 -28.29 18.01 -41.50
C PHE A 162 -27.83 18.69 -40.19
N PHE A 163 -28.38 18.34 -39.01
CA PHE A 163 -27.91 18.86 -37.71
C PHE A 163 -28.37 18.01 -36.51
N THR A 164 -27.62 18.11 -35.41
CA THR A 164 -27.95 17.45 -34.13
C THR A 164 -28.27 18.50 -33.06
N ILE A 165 -29.42 18.40 -32.42
CA ILE A 165 -29.78 19.15 -31.22
C ILE A 165 -29.42 18.29 -30.01
N THR A 166 -28.64 18.81 -29.07
CA THR A 166 -28.36 18.12 -27.79
C THR A 166 -28.76 19.01 -26.64
N LEU A 167 -29.67 18.53 -25.78
CA LEU A 167 -30.07 19.18 -24.53
C LEU A 167 -29.48 18.39 -23.38
N ARG A 168 -28.74 19.05 -22.49
CA ARG A 168 -28.15 18.44 -21.29
C ARG A 168 -28.61 19.18 -20.06
N PHE A 169 -29.01 18.44 -19.05
CA PHE A 169 -29.34 18.94 -17.73
C PHE A 169 -28.50 18.16 -16.73
N LYS A 170 -27.83 18.88 -15.84
CA LYS A 170 -27.16 18.28 -14.68
C LYS A 170 -27.55 19.03 -13.42
N ALA A 171 -27.86 18.30 -12.37
CA ALA A 171 -28.08 18.83 -11.03
C ALA A 171 -27.28 17.99 -10.05
N ASN A 172 -26.52 18.64 -9.18
CA ASN A 172 -25.92 18.02 -8.01
C ASN A 172 -26.54 18.71 -6.79
N VAL A 173 -27.00 17.92 -5.82
CA VAL A 173 -27.61 18.42 -4.59
C VAL A 173 -26.94 17.69 -3.44
N THR A 174 -26.25 18.43 -2.57
CA THR A 174 -25.87 17.88 -1.26
C THR A 174 -27.14 17.81 -0.43
N ILE A 175 -27.57 16.60 -0.07
CA ILE A 175 -28.82 16.34 0.66
C ILE A 175 -28.61 16.61 2.16
N GLY A 176 -27.42 16.30 2.66
CA GLY A 176 -27.07 16.54 4.06
C GLY A 176 -25.57 16.36 4.30
N LYS A 177 -25.08 17.14 5.27
CA LYS A 177 -23.74 17.04 5.84
C LYS A 177 -23.87 16.97 7.35
N PHE A 178 -23.23 15.98 7.96
CA PHE A 178 -23.23 15.81 9.41
C PHE A 178 -21.81 15.50 9.89
N ASP A 179 -21.33 16.27 10.85
CA ASP A 179 -19.97 16.14 11.38
C ASP A 179 -19.99 15.58 12.81
N PHE A 180 -19.10 14.65 13.12
CA PHE A 180 -18.89 14.15 14.48
C PHE A 180 -17.40 13.89 14.77
N GLY A 181 -17.01 13.94 16.05
CA GLY A 181 -15.61 13.84 16.49
C GLY A 181 -15.07 15.16 17.08
N PRO A 182 -13.79 15.17 17.49
CA PRO A 182 -13.17 16.36 18.08
C PRO A 182 -13.09 17.49 17.06
N LYS A 183 -13.55 18.70 17.42
CA LYS A 183 -13.46 19.89 16.53
C LYS A 183 -12.08 20.54 16.58
N THR A 184 -11.33 20.28 17.65
CA THR A 184 -10.01 20.84 17.93
C THR A 184 -9.10 19.75 18.49
N CYS A 185 -7.82 19.78 18.15
CA CYS A 185 -6.79 18.95 18.76
C CYS A 185 -6.45 19.46 20.18
N SER A 186 -5.71 18.66 20.95
CA SER A 186 -5.30 18.98 22.34
C SER A 186 -4.43 20.24 22.46
N ASP A 187 -3.79 20.66 21.36
CA ASP A 187 -2.98 21.87 21.24
C ASP A 187 -3.78 23.12 20.81
N GLY A 188 -5.10 22.99 20.61
CA GLY A 188 -5.99 24.06 20.17
C GLY A 188 -6.10 24.25 18.65
N SER A 189 -5.37 23.48 17.84
CA SER A 189 -5.49 23.51 16.37
C SER A 189 -6.81 22.86 15.90
N LYS A 190 -7.27 23.18 14.67
CA LYS A 190 -8.47 22.56 14.10
C LYS A 190 -8.19 21.10 13.74
N ALA A 191 -9.06 20.19 14.17
CA ALA A 191 -8.92 18.79 13.82
C ALA A 191 -9.10 18.57 12.30
N PRO A 192 -8.20 17.82 11.63
CA PRO A 192 -8.31 17.51 10.21
C PRO A 192 -9.55 16.65 9.91
N ILE A 193 -10.10 16.75 8.69
CA ILE A 193 -11.23 15.91 8.26
C ILE A 193 -10.70 14.57 7.76
N ALA A 194 -11.25 13.47 8.23
CA ALA A 194 -10.96 12.13 7.72
C ALA A 194 -11.30 12.03 6.23
N GLN A 195 -10.36 11.59 5.40
CA GLN A 195 -10.56 11.53 3.95
C GLN A 195 -11.12 10.17 3.53
N VAL A 196 -12.06 10.16 2.59
CA VAL A 196 -12.58 8.92 1.98
C VAL A 196 -11.64 8.31 0.93
N SER A 197 -10.59 9.04 0.54
CA SER A 197 -9.69 8.64 -0.54
C SER A 197 -8.42 7.92 -0.07
N ALA A 198 -7.96 8.20 1.14
CA ALA A 198 -6.72 7.67 1.71
C ALA A 198 -6.62 8.04 3.20
N PRO A 199 -5.85 7.28 4.01
CA PRO A 199 -5.45 7.70 5.35
C PRO A 199 -4.46 8.88 5.31
N THR A 200 -4.52 9.76 6.31
CA THR A 200 -3.69 10.96 6.47
C THR A 200 -2.99 10.99 7.83
N VAL A 201 -2.15 9.98 8.10
CA VAL A 201 -1.43 9.78 9.37
C VAL A 201 -0.65 11.02 9.85
N PRO A 202 0.19 11.69 9.02
CA PRO A 202 1.13 12.70 9.53
C PRO A 202 0.47 13.96 10.09
N VAL A 203 -0.82 14.17 9.81
CA VAL A 203 -1.60 15.34 10.22
C VAL A 203 -2.60 15.04 11.34
N ALA A 204 -2.67 13.80 11.84
CA ALA A 204 -3.60 13.42 12.90
C ALA A 204 -3.36 14.18 14.22
N CYS A 205 -4.43 14.57 14.92
CA CYS A 205 -4.32 15.20 16.24
C CYS A 205 -3.52 14.31 17.22
N GLY A 206 -2.46 14.85 17.82
CA GLY A 206 -1.64 14.13 18.80
C GLY A 206 -0.52 13.27 18.20
N TYR A 207 -0.35 13.29 16.87
CA TYR A 207 0.78 12.67 16.20
C TYR A 207 2.07 13.49 16.45
N LYS A 208 3.10 12.88 17.05
CA LYS A 208 4.39 13.55 17.27
C LYS A 208 5.29 13.30 16.07
N GLN A 209 5.59 14.35 15.32
CA GLN A 209 6.67 14.29 14.33
C GLN A 209 7.98 13.96 15.04
N PRO A 210 8.78 12.98 14.54
CA PRO A 210 10.00 12.58 15.22
C PRO A 210 10.99 13.75 15.28
N SER A 211 11.44 14.07 16.50
CA SER A 211 12.67 14.83 16.70
C SER A 211 13.86 13.86 16.68
N PRO A 212 15.04 14.21 16.14
CA PRO A 212 16.13 13.26 15.88
C PRO A 212 16.80 12.63 17.11
N LEU A 213 16.37 12.97 18.33
CA LEU A 213 17.06 12.61 19.57
C LEU A 213 16.03 12.48 20.71
N ALA A 214 15.72 11.25 21.15
CA ALA A 214 15.52 10.89 22.57
C ALA A 214 15.05 9.44 22.71
N GLN A 215 15.94 8.63 23.29
CA GLN A 215 15.65 7.38 23.98
C GLN A 215 14.93 7.63 25.33
N MET A 216 14.28 6.57 25.80
CA MET A 216 13.95 6.21 27.19
C MET A 216 13.00 7.11 27.99
N ASP A 217 11.84 6.54 28.34
CA ASP A 217 11.40 6.58 29.74
C ASP A 217 10.58 5.32 30.08
N THR A 218 10.88 4.76 31.24
CA THR A 218 10.37 3.52 31.83
C THR A 218 9.59 3.86 33.08
N SER A 219 8.30 3.51 33.15
CA SER A 219 7.56 3.30 34.41
C SER A 219 6.16 2.70 34.11
N VAL A 220 5.48 1.82 34.87
CA VAL A 220 5.69 1.12 36.15
C VAL A 220 4.37 0.33 36.50
N PHE A 221 4.49 -0.75 37.33
CA PHE A 221 3.50 -1.57 38.09
C PHE A 221 2.51 -2.50 37.33
N GLU A 222 2.48 -3.84 37.44
CA GLU A 222 2.67 -4.88 38.49
C GLU A 222 1.34 -5.38 39.14
N ASP A 223 1.34 -6.67 39.50
CA ASP A 223 0.39 -7.53 40.23
C ASP A 223 -0.84 -8.15 39.53
N ALA A 224 -0.89 -9.50 39.43
CA ALA A 224 -1.38 -10.34 40.54
C ALA A 224 -1.37 -11.86 40.23
N ILE A 225 -0.83 -12.61 41.20
CA ILE A 225 -0.67 -14.07 41.35
C ILE A 225 -2.00 -14.78 41.67
N VAL A 226 -2.24 -16.02 41.20
CA VAL A 226 -2.97 -17.10 41.94
C VAL A 226 -2.51 -18.52 41.50
N GLU A 227 -1.94 -19.29 42.44
CA GLU A 227 -1.85 -20.77 42.48
C GLU A 227 -3.01 -21.35 43.33
N PRO A 228 -3.14 -22.67 43.61
CA PRO A 228 -2.98 -23.92 42.82
C PRO A 228 -4.22 -24.85 43.01
N SER A 229 -4.24 -26.06 42.41
CA SER A 229 -4.77 -27.28 43.09
C SER A 229 -4.69 -28.57 42.25
N SER A 230 -4.15 -29.60 42.91
CA SER A 230 -4.44 -31.06 42.89
C SER A 230 -5.08 -31.69 41.64
N GLY A 231 -4.61 -32.80 41.07
CA GLY A 231 -3.88 -33.93 41.62
C GLY A 231 -4.48 -35.21 41.00
N GLU A 232 -3.62 -36.15 40.59
CA GLU A 232 -3.78 -37.63 40.54
C GLU A 232 -2.89 -38.25 39.42
N GLU A 233 -1.83 -38.94 39.86
CA GLU A 233 -1.37 -40.31 39.51
C GLU A 233 -1.86 -40.96 38.19
N MET A 234 -1.12 -41.70 37.35
CA MET A 234 0.13 -42.49 37.34
C MET A 234 0.54 -42.67 35.84
N LEU A 235 1.73 -43.12 35.39
CA LEU A 235 2.39 -44.42 35.53
C LEU A 235 3.85 -44.29 35.05
N GLY A 236 4.76 -44.95 35.75
CA GLY A 236 6.20 -44.93 35.46
C GLY A 236 6.62 -45.75 34.24
N MET A 237 7.74 -45.33 33.65
CA MET A 237 8.58 -46.17 32.80
C MET A 237 9.94 -46.32 33.49
N ALA A 238 10.32 -47.57 33.75
CA ALA A 238 11.61 -47.93 34.30
C ALA A 238 12.74 -47.60 33.31
N ALA A 239 13.82 -47.01 33.82
CA ALA A 239 15.00 -46.61 33.05
C ALA A 239 15.75 -47.83 32.49
N SER A 240 15.62 -48.05 31.17
CA SER A 240 16.65 -48.69 30.35
C SER A 240 17.86 -47.75 30.31
N GLY A 241 19.09 -48.25 30.43
CA GLY A 241 20.29 -47.41 30.30
C GLY A 241 20.40 -46.68 28.94
N PRO A 242 21.39 -45.78 28.78
CA PRO A 242 21.52 -44.95 27.58
C PRO A 242 21.56 -45.79 26.30
N LYS A 243 20.76 -45.41 25.29
CA LYS A 243 20.70 -46.10 23.99
C LYS A 243 21.84 -45.66 23.08
N ALA A 244 22.43 -46.60 22.36
CA ALA A 244 23.49 -46.30 21.40
C ALA A 244 22.90 -45.77 20.09
N LEU A 245 23.38 -44.61 19.64
CA LEU A 245 23.02 -44.00 18.35
C LEU A 245 24.28 -43.75 17.52
N THR A 246 24.16 -43.84 16.20
CA THR A 246 25.28 -43.68 15.27
C THR A 246 25.19 -42.33 14.56
N LEU A 247 26.30 -41.60 14.59
CA LEU A 247 26.52 -40.40 13.80
C LEU A 247 27.57 -40.67 12.72
N TYR A 248 27.53 -39.93 11.63
CA TYR A 248 28.48 -40.06 10.53
C TYR A 248 29.18 -38.74 10.31
N PHE A 249 30.51 -38.75 10.37
CA PHE A 249 31.33 -37.60 10.02
C PHE A 249 31.54 -37.55 8.51
N ALA A 250 31.19 -36.41 7.91
CA ALA A 250 31.36 -36.18 6.49
C ALA A 250 31.67 -34.71 6.20
N ILE A 251 32.49 -34.49 5.15
CA ILE A 251 32.84 -33.15 4.69
C ILE A 251 31.91 -32.74 3.55
N GLN A 252 31.22 -31.62 3.74
CA GLN A 252 30.39 -31.02 2.70
C GLN A 252 31.23 -30.01 1.89
N PRO A 253 31.28 -30.14 0.56
CA PRO A 253 31.88 -29.14 -0.31
C PRO A 253 30.99 -27.88 -0.33
N THR A 254 31.59 -26.71 -0.22
CA THR A 254 30.90 -25.44 -0.49
C THR A 254 31.85 -24.45 -1.16
N ALA A 255 31.33 -23.31 -1.60
CA ALA A 255 32.13 -22.26 -2.20
C ALA A 255 31.57 -20.89 -1.84
N ALA A 256 32.48 -19.91 -1.72
CA ALA A 256 32.11 -18.52 -1.60
C ALA A 256 32.63 -17.72 -2.80
N TRP A 257 31.83 -16.75 -3.22
CA TRP A 257 32.23 -15.71 -4.16
C TRP A 257 32.56 -14.46 -3.37
N ASP A 258 33.81 -14.02 -3.45
CA ASP A 258 34.17 -12.63 -3.17
C ASP A 258 34.05 -11.83 -4.48
N THR A 259 33.95 -10.51 -4.37
CA THR A 259 33.77 -9.52 -5.45
C THR A 259 34.58 -9.81 -6.72
N ASP A 260 35.75 -10.43 -6.62
CA ASP A 260 36.59 -10.79 -7.78
C ASP A 260 37.13 -12.24 -7.79
N ALA A 261 36.83 -13.10 -6.80
CA ALA A 261 37.45 -14.43 -6.70
C ALA A 261 36.56 -15.51 -6.08
N PHE A 262 36.58 -16.69 -6.71
CA PHE A 262 35.99 -17.90 -6.17
C PHE A 262 36.96 -18.59 -5.21
N LYS A 263 36.42 -19.09 -4.10
CA LYS A 263 37.16 -19.88 -3.11
C LYS A 263 36.37 -21.12 -2.72
N PRO A 264 36.94 -22.33 -2.84
CA PRO A 264 36.29 -23.54 -2.37
C PRO A 264 36.56 -23.76 -0.88
N PHE A 265 35.58 -24.31 -0.19
CA PHE A 265 35.61 -24.56 1.25
C PHE A 265 35.12 -25.99 1.55
N GLY A 266 35.60 -26.54 2.65
CA GLY A 266 35.04 -27.74 3.27
C GLY A 266 34.29 -27.37 4.55
N VAL A 267 33.10 -27.94 4.74
CA VAL A 267 32.34 -27.84 5.99
C VAL A 267 32.37 -29.19 6.70
N ALA A 268 32.90 -29.22 7.92
CA ALA A 268 32.84 -30.37 8.80
C ALA A 268 31.40 -30.55 9.29
N SER A 269 30.80 -31.72 9.04
CA SER A 269 29.39 -31.97 9.39
C SER A 269 29.18 -33.35 9.99
N LEU A 270 28.17 -33.44 10.86
CA LEU A 270 27.65 -34.70 11.37
C LEU A 270 26.30 -34.99 10.72
N PHE A 271 26.04 -36.28 10.52
CA PHE A 271 24.79 -36.78 9.99
C PHE A 271 24.28 -37.92 10.86
N ILE A 272 22.96 -38.07 10.93
CA ILE A 272 22.29 -39.17 11.61
C ILE A 272 21.36 -39.88 10.62
N GLY A 273 21.24 -41.20 10.75
CA GLY A 273 20.29 -41.97 9.95
C GLY A 273 18.87 -41.46 10.15
N SER A 274 18.15 -41.22 9.05
CA SER A 274 16.76 -40.73 9.04
C SER A 274 15.82 -41.72 8.34
N GLY A 275 14.55 -41.70 8.72
CA GLY A 275 13.50 -42.61 8.24
C GLY A 275 12.69 -43.25 9.36
N ALA A 276 11.62 -43.95 9.01
CA ALA A 276 10.66 -44.52 9.98
C ALA A 276 11.29 -45.36 11.11
N ASP A 277 12.32 -46.16 10.80
CA ASP A 277 13.03 -47.05 11.75
C ASP A 277 14.52 -46.66 11.86
N SER A 278 14.79 -45.38 12.13
CA SER A 278 16.15 -44.83 12.15
C SER A 278 16.61 -44.34 13.52
N ASP A 279 17.91 -44.06 13.63
CA ASP A 279 18.50 -43.46 14.83
C ASP A 279 17.90 -42.08 15.14
N PHE A 280 17.57 -41.28 14.10
CA PHE A 280 16.89 -40.00 14.29
C PHE A 280 15.48 -40.18 14.88
N THR A 281 14.72 -41.15 14.38
CA THR A 281 13.37 -41.43 14.91
C THR A 281 13.44 -41.93 16.35
N THR A 282 14.38 -42.83 16.65
CA THR A 282 14.63 -43.31 18.02
C THR A 282 14.98 -42.15 18.95
N MET A 283 15.90 -41.28 18.52
CA MET A 283 16.29 -40.10 19.27
C MET A 283 15.10 -39.17 19.54
N THR A 284 14.33 -38.85 18.51
CA THR A 284 13.18 -37.94 18.59
C THR A 284 12.10 -38.49 19.52
N GLN A 285 11.82 -39.79 19.46
CA GLN A 285 10.84 -40.45 20.34
C GLN A 285 11.28 -40.45 21.81
N ASP A 286 12.55 -40.73 22.08
CA ASP A 286 13.07 -40.79 23.45
C ASP A 286 13.20 -39.40 24.07
N ILE A 287 13.59 -38.39 23.28
CA ILE A 287 13.53 -36.98 23.69
C ILE A 287 12.08 -36.57 23.98
N GLY A 288 11.15 -36.90 23.08
CA GLY A 288 9.73 -36.61 23.29
C GLY A 288 9.15 -37.30 24.54
N ASN A 289 9.54 -38.55 24.81
CA ASN A 289 9.15 -39.27 26.02
C ASN A 289 9.70 -38.60 27.28
N TRP A 290 10.98 -38.21 27.24
CA TRP A 290 11.63 -37.52 28.35
C TRP A 290 10.97 -36.15 28.61
N MET A 291 10.73 -35.35 27.58
CA MET A 291 10.05 -34.05 27.69
C MET A 291 8.63 -34.22 28.23
N PHE A 292 7.87 -35.18 27.70
CA PHE A 292 6.51 -35.46 28.16
C PHE A 292 6.49 -35.91 29.62
N ALA A 293 7.42 -36.78 30.03
CA ALA A 293 7.51 -37.25 31.42
C ALA A 293 7.83 -36.11 32.40
N ASN A 294 8.70 -35.18 32.01
CA ASN A 294 9.13 -34.09 32.88
C ASN A 294 8.21 -32.85 32.85
N TYR A 295 7.51 -32.59 31.74
CA TYR A 295 6.83 -31.30 31.50
C TYR A 295 5.32 -31.36 31.22
N LYS A 296 4.69 -32.55 31.15
CA LYS A 296 3.23 -32.66 30.91
C LYS A 296 2.35 -31.97 31.96
N GLY A 297 2.88 -31.71 33.15
CA GLY A 297 2.14 -31.16 34.28
C GLY A 297 1.07 -32.11 34.82
N SER A 298 0.06 -31.56 35.49
CA SER A 298 -1.03 -32.32 36.14
C SER A 298 -2.32 -32.37 35.32
N ALA A 299 -2.31 -31.91 34.06
CA ALA A 299 -3.48 -31.96 33.18
C ALA A 299 -3.89 -33.42 32.91
N THR A 300 -5.20 -33.68 32.81
CA THR A 300 -5.75 -35.03 32.56
C THR A 300 -6.02 -35.32 31.09
N ASN A 301 -6.21 -34.28 30.27
CA ASN A 301 -6.38 -34.40 28.82
C ASN A 301 -5.01 -34.37 28.11
N PHE A 302 -4.82 -35.28 27.15
CA PHE A 302 -3.59 -35.39 26.37
C PHE A 302 -3.21 -34.10 25.63
N GLN A 303 -4.16 -33.38 25.03
CA GLN A 303 -3.90 -32.12 24.32
C GLN A 303 -3.36 -31.03 25.25
N ASP A 304 -3.91 -30.92 26.47
CA ASP A 304 -3.44 -29.92 27.43
C ASP A 304 -2.10 -30.31 28.05
N GLN A 305 -1.83 -31.60 28.21
CA GLN A 305 -0.49 -32.11 28.54
C GLN A 305 0.53 -31.72 27.48
N LEU A 306 0.20 -31.85 26.18
CA LEU A 306 1.09 -31.44 25.08
C LEU A 306 1.35 -29.93 25.07
N LYS A 307 0.32 -29.10 25.31
CA LYS A 307 0.48 -27.64 25.45
C LYS A 307 1.38 -27.27 26.63
N ASN A 308 1.29 -28.00 27.75
CA ASN A 308 2.19 -27.80 28.89
C ASN A 308 3.64 -28.13 28.54
N VAL A 309 3.87 -29.18 27.74
CA VAL A 309 5.24 -29.48 27.28
C VAL A 309 5.76 -28.38 26.35
N LEU A 310 4.94 -27.90 25.42
CA LEU A 310 5.31 -26.80 24.50
C LEU A 310 5.62 -25.49 25.23
N SER A 311 5.00 -25.23 26.39
CA SER A 311 5.31 -24.04 27.19
C SER A 311 6.62 -24.13 27.97
N GLN A 312 7.27 -25.32 28.01
CA GLN A 312 8.51 -25.58 28.72
C GLN A 312 9.73 -25.75 27.78
N LEU A 313 9.64 -25.29 26.53
CA LEU A 313 10.73 -25.40 25.55
C LEU A 313 12.02 -24.69 26.02
N ASP A 314 11.93 -23.46 26.53
CA ASP A 314 13.10 -22.73 27.05
C ASP A 314 13.76 -23.49 28.24
N THR A 315 12.95 -24.08 29.13
CA THR A 315 13.43 -24.92 30.24
C THR A 315 14.09 -26.21 29.74
N PHE A 316 13.57 -26.80 28.66
CA PHE A 316 14.14 -27.98 28.02
C PHE A 316 15.50 -27.69 27.40
N GLU A 317 15.63 -26.60 26.64
CA GLU A 317 16.90 -26.20 26.01
C GLU A 317 18.01 -26.04 27.05
N ALA A 318 17.71 -25.40 28.19
CA ALA A 318 18.67 -25.26 29.29
C ALA A 318 19.11 -26.59 29.94
N ASN A 319 18.35 -27.67 29.76
CA ASN A 319 18.61 -28.99 30.35
C ASN A 319 18.99 -30.08 29.32
N ILE A 320 19.15 -29.72 28.05
CA ILE A 320 19.31 -30.69 26.96
C ILE A 320 20.55 -31.57 27.13
N MET A 321 21.68 -31.01 27.56
CA MET A 321 22.92 -31.77 27.73
C MET A 321 22.78 -32.86 28.80
N THR A 322 22.00 -32.61 29.85
CA THR A 322 21.67 -33.60 30.87
C THR A 322 20.74 -34.67 30.29
N ALA A 323 19.70 -34.26 29.57
CA ALA A 323 18.77 -35.20 28.93
C ALA A 323 19.49 -36.14 27.95
N LEU A 324 20.33 -35.61 27.07
CA LEU A 324 21.07 -36.40 26.09
C LEU A 324 22.04 -37.39 26.75
N LYS A 325 22.74 -36.97 27.81
CA LYS A 325 23.63 -37.85 28.58
C LYS A 325 22.89 -39.04 29.19
N ASP A 326 21.69 -38.81 29.72
CA ASP A 326 20.91 -39.85 30.38
C ASP A 326 20.23 -40.79 29.35
N LEU A 327 19.89 -40.27 28.18
CA LEU A 327 19.17 -41.00 27.15
C LEU A 327 20.07 -41.74 26.17
N PHE A 328 21.25 -41.21 25.83
CA PHE A 328 22.00 -41.68 24.67
C PHE A 328 23.51 -41.84 24.90
N THR A 329 24.11 -42.70 24.08
CA THR A 329 25.55 -42.70 23.79
C THR A 329 25.70 -42.59 22.28
N PHE A 330 26.34 -41.53 21.79
CA PHE A 330 26.58 -41.36 20.35
C PHE A 330 27.93 -41.96 19.97
N THR A 331 27.96 -42.71 18.87
CA THR A 331 29.20 -43.19 18.24
C THR A 331 29.35 -42.53 16.88
N VAL A 332 30.43 -41.78 16.68
CA VAL A 332 30.74 -41.14 15.40
C VAL A 332 31.57 -42.08 14.54
N GLU A 333 31.04 -42.44 13.39
CA GLU A 333 31.63 -43.31 12.39
C GLU A 333 32.09 -42.52 11.15
N PRO A 334 33.08 -43.00 10.39
CA PRO A 334 33.47 -42.36 9.15
C PRO A 334 32.39 -42.55 8.07
N ARG A 335 32.25 -41.58 7.17
CA ARG A 335 31.34 -41.61 6.01
C ARG A 335 31.38 -42.93 5.23
N THR A 336 32.53 -43.59 5.15
CA THR A 336 32.72 -44.88 4.47
C THR A 336 31.90 -46.04 5.05
N LYS A 337 31.33 -45.88 6.25
CA LYS A 337 30.44 -46.87 6.88
C LYS A 337 28.98 -46.73 6.46
N LEU A 338 28.62 -45.66 5.76
CA LEU A 338 27.29 -45.51 5.17
C LEU A 338 27.08 -46.55 4.06
N GLY A 339 25.87 -47.12 4.02
CA GLY A 339 25.43 -47.99 2.93
C GLY A 339 25.14 -47.20 1.64
N ASP A 340 24.76 -47.93 0.59
CA ASP A 340 24.36 -47.32 -0.69
C ASP A 340 23.04 -46.54 -0.53
N ASN A 341 23.02 -45.26 -0.93
CA ASN A 341 21.87 -44.34 -0.84
C ASN A 341 21.26 -44.19 0.57
N PRO A 342 22.01 -43.68 1.55
CA PRO A 342 21.50 -43.51 2.90
C PRO A 342 20.53 -42.32 2.97
N THR A 343 19.40 -42.49 3.67
CA THR A 343 18.55 -41.37 4.09
C THR A 343 19.14 -40.79 5.37
N LEU A 344 19.56 -39.52 5.31
CA LEU A 344 20.29 -38.85 6.40
C LEU A 344 19.64 -37.52 6.75
N ALA A 345 19.70 -37.17 8.02
CA ALA A 345 19.43 -35.82 8.50
C ALA A 345 20.73 -35.17 8.98
N VAL A 346 20.84 -33.85 8.81
CA VAL A 346 21.97 -33.10 9.36
C VAL A 346 21.86 -33.08 10.89
N PHE A 347 22.97 -33.34 11.55
CA PHE A 347 23.11 -33.32 13.00
C PHE A 347 24.08 -32.19 13.39
N PRO A 348 23.78 -31.38 14.42
CA PRO A 348 24.66 -30.31 14.85
C PRO A 348 25.97 -30.89 15.39
N ILE A 349 27.09 -30.19 15.17
CA ILE A 349 28.36 -30.56 15.78
C ILE A 349 28.20 -30.55 17.31
N VAL A 350 28.64 -31.63 17.95
CA VAL A 350 28.62 -31.75 19.42
C VAL A 350 29.69 -30.79 19.99
N PRO A 351 29.35 -29.94 20.97
CA PRO A 351 30.32 -29.11 21.66
C PRO A 351 31.48 -29.92 22.26
N GLY A 352 32.68 -29.37 22.17
CA GLY A 352 33.94 -29.96 22.57
C GLY A 352 34.60 -30.85 21.53
N LEU A 353 33.96 -31.16 20.40
CA LEU A 353 34.65 -31.81 19.28
C LEU A 353 35.57 -30.80 18.57
N ASP A 354 36.64 -31.31 17.97
CA ASP A 354 37.57 -30.55 17.14
C ASP A 354 37.90 -31.33 15.86
N ALA A 355 38.43 -30.65 14.84
CA ALA A 355 38.91 -31.31 13.64
C ALA A 355 40.29 -30.78 13.23
N VAL A 356 41.05 -31.60 12.51
CA VAL A 356 42.32 -31.19 11.89
C VAL A 356 42.18 -31.29 10.38
N TYR A 357 42.47 -30.18 9.70
CA TYR A 357 42.52 -30.13 8.25
C TYR A 357 43.95 -30.31 7.75
N ASP A 358 44.17 -31.35 6.93
CA ASP A 358 45.44 -31.66 6.27
C ASP A 358 46.69 -31.72 7.18
N GLY A 359 46.53 -32.15 8.44
CA GLY A 359 47.62 -32.17 9.43
C GLY A 359 48.14 -30.77 9.83
N GLY A 360 47.41 -29.72 9.47
CA GLY A 360 47.68 -28.32 9.78
C GLY A 360 46.90 -27.81 11.00
N SER A 361 46.21 -26.67 10.84
CA SER A 361 45.51 -25.99 11.93
C SER A 361 44.32 -26.80 12.47
N THR A 362 44.20 -26.85 13.80
CA THR A 362 43.01 -27.36 14.49
C THR A 362 41.85 -26.41 14.29
N MET A 363 40.72 -26.95 13.86
CA MET A 363 39.40 -26.33 13.85
C MET A 363 38.75 -26.63 15.21
N ASP A 364 38.91 -25.71 16.16
CA ASP A 364 38.19 -25.77 17.42
C ASP A 364 36.77 -25.25 17.19
N PHE A 365 35.78 -26.14 17.21
CA PHE A 365 34.39 -25.76 16.94
C PHE A 365 33.80 -24.85 18.04
N ASP A 366 34.41 -24.79 19.22
CA ASP A 366 33.99 -23.93 20.33
C ASP A 366 34.77 -22.61 20.42
N GLU A 367 35.64 -22.32 19.44
CA GLU A 367 36.52 -21.15 19.42
C GLU A 367 35.75 -19.84 19.64
N HIS A 368 34.61 -19.67 18.95
CA HIS A 368 33.80 -18.47 19.05
C HIS A 368 32.79 -18.55 20.20
N GLN A 369 32.96 -17.66 21.17
CA GLN A 369 32.08 -17.53 22.33
C GLN A 369 30.91 -16.59 22.04
N ALA A 370 29.70 -17.00 22.42
CA ALA A 370 28.51 -16.17 22.36
C ALA A 370 28.41 -15.35 23.65
N SER A 371 29.05 -14.18 23.67
CA SER A 371 28.90 -13.24 24.79
C SER A 371 27.44 -12.80 24.96
N ALA A 372 27.04 -12.43 26.18
CA ALA A 372 25.69 -11.89 26.43
C ALA A 372 25.38 -10.67 25.53
N SER A 373 26.37 -9.82 25.26
CA SER A 373 26.26 -8.71 24.30
C SER A 373 26.05 -9.16 22.86
N TYR A 374 26.64 -10.30 22.47
CA TYR A 374 26.47 -10.85 21.13
C TYR A 374 25.07 -11.44 20.94
N LEU A 375 24.56 -12.19 21.93
CA LEU A 375 23.19 -12.70 21.91
C LEU A 375 22.17 -11.56 21.85
N GLN A 376 22.40 -10.48 22.61
CA GLN A 376 21.59 -9.28 22.52
C GLN A 376 21.70 -8.61 21.14
N THR A 377 22.85 -8.68 20.47
CA THR A 377 23.02 -8.19 19.09
C THR A 377 22.24 -9.04 18.09
N ILE A 378 22.25 -10.36 18.23
CA ILE A 378 21.44 -11.27 17.42
C ILE A 378 19.95 -11.02 17.66
N GLU A 379 19.54 -10.92 18.93
CA GLU A 379 18.16 -10.63 19.32
C GLU A 379 17.71 -9.28 18.76
N ASN A 380 18.53 -8.24 18.89
CA ASN A 380 18.28 -6.96 18.26
C ASN A 380 18.16 -7.11 16.74
N TYR A 381 19.10 -7.80 16.08
CA TYR A 381 19.07 -8.03 14.65
C TYR A 381 17.75 -8.70 14.20
N TYR A 382 17.32 -9.76 14.88
CA TYR A 382 16.05 -10.40 14.58
C TYR A 382 14.83 -9.59 15.03
N ASN A 383 14.92 -8.77 16.07
CA ASN A 383 13.86 -7.81 16.44
C ASN A 383 13.71 -6.71 15.38
N HIS A 384 14.78 -6.32 14.68
CA HIS A 384 14.68 -5.45 13.51
C HIS A 384 14.06 -6.18 12.30
N LEU A 385 14.21 -7.51 12.20
CA LEU A 385 13.65 -8.31 11.11
C LEU A 385 12.23 -8.86 11.38
N SER A 386 11.85 -9.04 12.65
CA SER A 386 10.60 -9.67 13.08
C SER A 386 9.58 -8.60 13.51
N HIS A 387 8.32 -8.79 13.12
CA HIS A 387 7.24 -7.83 13.38
C HIS A 387 6.68 -7.87 14.81
N GLN A 388 7.29 -8.62 15.73
CA GLN A 388 6.87 -8.69 17.13
C GLN A 388 8.00 -8.22 18.01
N GLN A 389 7.77 -7.12 18.74
CA GLN A 389 8.62 -6.77 19.86
C GLN A 389 8.35 -7.78 20.98
N SER A 390 8.96 -8.96 20.91
CA SER A 390 9.03 -9.85 22.05
C SER A 390 9.98 -9.21 23.06
N ALA A 391 9.42 -8.54 24.06
CA ALA A 391 10.15 -8.25 25.29
C ALA A 391 10.41 -9.57 26.02
N LYS A 392 11.33 -10.40 25.52
CA LYS A 392 12.02 -11.33 26.40
C LYS A 392 13.00 -10.49 27.20
N GLU A 393 12.95 -10.65 28.52
CA GLU A 393 13.84 -9.99 29.46
C GLU A 393 15.29 -10.13 28.99
N SER A 394 16.09 -9.08 29.19
CA SER A 394 17.54 -9.16 29.00
C SER A 394 18.06 -10.43 29.66
N LEU A 395 18.71 -11.31 28.88
CA LEU A 395 19.34 -12.51 29.41
C LEU A 395 20.16 -12.10 30.65
N ALA A 396 19.69 -12.51 31.84
CA ALA A 396 20.45 -12.37 33.06
C ALA A 396 21.81 -13.03 32.84
N ALA A 397 22.87 -12.39 33.36
CA ALA A 397 24.26 -12.82 33.19
C ALA A 397 24.41 -14.33 33.41
N ALA A 398 24.42 -15.09 32.32
CA ALA A 398 24.58 -16.54 32.30
C ALA A 398 25.69 -16.88 31.30
N GLN A 399 26.38 -17.98 31.59
CA GLN A 399 27.73 -18.35 31.16
C GLN A 399 28.08 -18.09 29.69
N THR A 400 29.35 -17.77 29.44
CA THR A 400 30.00 -17.82 28.13
C THR A 400 29.94 -19.24 27.57
N ALA A 401 28.90 -19.53 26.78
CA ALA A 401 28.81 -20.73 25.95
C ALA A 401 29.28 -20.43 24.52
N SER A 402 29.77 -21.44 23.80
CA SER A 402 30.18 -21.27 22.40
C SER A 402 28.96 -21.08 21.50
N ILE A 403 29.16 -20.46 20.32
CA ILE A 403 28.11 -20.39 19.30
C ILE A 403 27.68 -21.80 18.88
N THR A 404 28.62 -22.75 18.82
CA THR A 404 28.34 -24.16 18.53
C THR A 404 27.43 -24.80 19.57
N GLN A 405 27.64 -24.52 20.86
CA GLN A 405 26.74 -24.97 21.92
C GLN A 405 25.32 -24.41 21.74
N TYR A 406 25.17 -23.11 21.45
CA TYR A 406 23.85 -22.54 21.18
C TYR A 406 23.15 -23.17 19.97
N VAL A 407 23.87 -23.41 18.86
CA VAL A 407 23.31 -24.09 17.69
C VAL A 407 22.89 -25.52 18.03
N PHE A 408 23.70 -26.21 18.83
CA PHE A 408 23.42 -27.56 19.30
C PHE A 408 22.15 -27.61 20.16
N GLU A 409 22.03 -26.72 21.16
CA GLU A 409 20.86 -26.65 22.05
C GLU A 409 19.59 -26.27 21.28
N ASN A 410 19.65 -25.24 20.44
CA ASN A 410 18.53 -24.80 19.60
C ASN A 410 18.06 -25.90 18.63
N TYR A 411 18.98 -26.69 18.06
CA TYR A 411 18.61 -27.81 17.18
C TYR A 411 17.65 -28.77 17.89
N PHE A 412 17.94 -29.14 19.14
CA PHE A 412 17.07 -30.02 19.91
C PHE A 412 15.78 -29.33 20.36
N GLY A 413 15.82 -28.05 20.68
CA GLY A 413 14.62 -27.22 20.89
C GLY A 413 13.68 -27.27 19.68
N MET A 414 14.23 -27.14 18.46
CA MET A 414 13.48 -27.27 17.21
C MET A 414 12.92 -28.68 16.99
N VAL A 415 13.69 -29.73 17.27
CA VAL A 415 13.20 -31.11 17.20
C VAL A 415 12.02 -31.31 18.15
N GLY A 416 12.16 -30.86 19.40
CA GLY A 416 11.11 -30.95 20.41
C GLY A 416 9.86 -30.18 20.00
N LYS A 417 10.01 -28.92 19.59
CA LYS A 417 8.89 -28.09 19.15
C LYS A 417 8.14 -28.72 17.97
N ALA A 418 8.85 -29.08 16.91
CA ALA A 418 8.22 -29.67 15.71
C ALA A 418 7.52 -30.99 16.02
N LEU A 419 8.12 -31.84 16.87
CA LEU A 419 7.49 -33.08 17.31
C LEU A 419 6.17 -32.82 18.05
N PHE A 420 6.19 -31.93 19.05
CA PHE A 420 5.02 -31.69 19.89
C PHE A 420 3.91 -30.91 19.17
N GLU A 421 4.27 -30.01 18.25
CA GLU A 421 3.31 -29.34 17.37
C GLU A 421 2.63 -30.37 16.43
N ALA A 422 3.40 -31.26 15.80
CA ALA A 422 2.85 -32.31 14.94
C ALA A 422 1.93 -33.27 15.74
N ILE A 423 2.34 -33.69 16.95
CA ILE A 423 1.51 -34.55 17.79
C ILE A 423 0.24 -33.82 18.26
N LEU A 424 0.33 -32.53 18.58
CA LEU A 424 -0.83 -31.74 18.99
C LEU A 424 -1.84 -31.58 17.85
N GLU A 425 -1.38 -31.35 16.63
CA GLU A 425 -2.23 -31.30 15.44
C GLU A 425 -2.96 -32.62 15.24
N LEU A 426 -2.25 -33.75 15.29
CA LEU A 426 -2.87 -35.08 15.20
C LEU A 426 -3.87 -35.33 16.33
N ALA A 427 -3.54 -34.94 17.56
CA ALA A 427 -4.41 -35.13 18.72
C ALA A 427 -5.70 -34.29 18.66
N GLN A 428 -5.74 -33.24 17.83
CA GLN A 428 -6.92 -32.40 17.60
C GLN A 428 -7.88 -32.97 16.56
N GLU A 429 -7.47 -33.97 15.77
CA GLU A 429 -8.34 -34.63 14.80
C GLU A 429 -9.43 -35.50 15.47
N ASP A 430 -10.54 -35.73 14.75
CA ASP A 430 -11.59 -36.64 15.18
C ASP A 430 -11.05 -38.08 15.26
N ASN A 431 -10.98 -38.64 16.48
CA ASN A 431 -10.29 -39.90 16.82
C ASN A 431 -8.76 -39.85 16.78
N GLY A 432 -8.18 -38.66 17.00
CA GLY A 432 -6.74 -38.47 17.15
C GLY A 432 -6.12 -39.27 18.31
N PRO A 433 -4.79 -39.44 18.33
CA PRO A 433 -4.07 -40.16 19.38
C PRO A 433 -4.34 -39.56 20.77
N GLN A 434 -4.45 -40.43 21.77
CA GLN A 434 -4.76 -40.06 23.17
C GLN A 434 -3.57 -40.24 24.12
N ASN A 435 -2.41 -40.64 23.58
CA ASN A 435 -1.16 -40.81 24.32
C ASN A 435 0.03 -40.81 23.36
N MET A 436 1.24 -40.64 23.89
CA MET A 436 2.49 -40.58 23.12
C MET A 436 2.72 -41.83 22.25
N GLY A 437 2.41 -43.03 22.75
CA GLY A 437 2.60 -44.26 21.98
C GLY A 437 1.70 -44.35 20.74
N ALA A 438 0.44 -43.94 20.87
CA ALA A 438 -0.48 -43.83 19.75
C ALA A 438 -0.05 -42.74 18.76
N ALA A 439 0.48 -41.63 19.25
CA ALA A 439 0.98 -40.53 18.42
C ALA A 439 2.21 -40.94 17.60
N TYR A 440 3.20 -41.59 18.21
CA TYR A 440 4.37 -42.12 17.49
C TYR A 440 3.97 -43.14 16.44
N SER A 441 3.02 -44.03 16.76
CA SER A 441 2.49 -44.99 15.79
C SER A 441 1.81 -44.30 14.61
N ALA A 442 1.19 -43.14 14.80
CA ALA A 442 0.59 -42.35 13.73
C ALA A 442 1.67 -41.69 12.85
N LEU A 443 2.69 -41.07 13.46
CA LEU A 443 3.81 -40.46 12.74
C LEU A 443 4.60 -41.49 11.92
N THR A 444 4.93 -42.65 12.48
CA THR A 444 5.60 -43.73 11.74
C THR A 444 4.76 -44.24 10.56
N LYS A 445 3.43 -44.25 10.67
CA LYS A 445 2.56 -44.59 9.52
C LYS A 445 2.61 -43.51 8.43
N MET A 446 2.73 -42.24 8.80
CA MET A 446 2.87 -41.13 7.85
C MET A 446 4.20 -41.14 7.12
N ASP A 447 5.29 -41.56 7.77
CA ASP A 447 6.59 -41.74 7.09
C ASP A 447 6.52 -42.83 6.02
N ASN A 448 5.71 -43.87 6.22
CA ASN A 448 5.47 -44.93 5.24
C ASN A 448 4.45 -44.54 4.15
N SER A 449 3.93 -43.31 4.17
CA SER A 449 3.03 -42.78 3.14
C SER A 449 3.82 -42.05 2.05
N SER A 450 3.20 -41.81 0.89
CA SER A 450 3.83 -41.04 -0.20
C SER A 450 4.26 -39.63 0.20
N ASP A 451 3.64 -39.09 1.24
CA ASP A 451 3.76 -37.68 1.62
C ASP A 451 4.85 -37.48 2.69
N HIS A 452 5.37 -38.56 3.31
CA HIS A 452 6.47 -38.56 4.28
C HIS A 452 6.32 -37.50 5.41
N ASN A 453 5.10 -37.32 5.90
CA ASN A 453 4.73 -36.23 6.83
C ASN A 453 4.97 -36.54 8.32
N GLY A 454 5.68 -37.63 8.66
CA GLY A 454 5.93 -38.06 10.04
C GLY A 454 7.25 -37.54 10.61
N PHE A 455 8.08 -38.45 11.16
CA PHE A 455 9.41 -38.10 11.67
C PHE A 455 10.37 -37.62 10.57
N GLU A 456 10.16 -38.05 9.32
CA GLU A 456 10.93 -37.57 8.17
C GLU A 456 10.68 -36.09 7.87
N ASN A 457 9.48 -35.59 8.15
CA ASN A 457 9.21 -34.16 8.03
C ASN A 457 9.97 -33.35 9.09
N VAL A 458 10.05 -33.86 10.34
CA VAL A 458 10.85 -33.24 11.42
C VAL A 458 12.33 -33.23 11.06
N SER A 459 12.87 -34.36 10.59
CA SER A 459 14.27 -34.49 10.19
C SER A 459 14.62 -33.61 8.99
N GLY A 460 13.69 -33.50 8.02
CA GLY A 460 13.79 -32.61 6.88
C GLY A 460 13.73 -31.14 7.28
N MET A 461 12.88 -30.75 8.24
CA MET A 461 12.79 -29.39 8.76
C MET A 461 14.10 -28.95 9.40
N VAL A 462 14.66 -29.74 10.33
CA VAL A 462 15.91 -29.39 10.99
C VAL A 462 17.10 -29.42 10.03
N SER A 463 17.09 -30.32 9.04
CA SER A 463 18.12 -30.34 7.99
C SER A 463 18.05 -29.10 7.09
N ARG A 464 16.85 -28.65 6.70
CA ARG A 464 16.68 -27.38 5.97
C ARG A 464 17.15 -26.20 6.81
N PHE A 465 16.86 -26.19 8.10
CA PHE A 465 17.38 -25.16 9.01
C PHE A 465 18.91 -25.16 9.08
N MET A 466 19.57 -26.32 9.06
CA MET A 466 21.03 -26.34 9.04
C MET A 466 21.61 -25.97 7.65
N LEU A 467 20.91 -26.28 6.56
CA LEU A 467 21.42 -26.12 5.19
C LEU A 467 20.99 -24.84 4.47
N HIS A 468 20.10 -24.02 5.04
CA HIS A 468 19.59 -22.82 4.35
C HIS A 468 20.60 -21.67 4.22
N GLY A 469 21.83 -21.83 4.72
CA GLY A 469 22.89 -20.83 4.57
C GLY A 469 22.69 -19.60 5.45
N LEU A 470 22.19 -19.77 6.68
CA LEU A 470 21.97 -18.69 7.62
C LEU A 470 23.21 -17.81 7.78
N GLN A 471 23.00 -16.50 7.78
CA GLN A 471 24.03 -15.52 8.13
C GLN A 471 23.57 -14.72 9.34
N LEU A 472 24.47 -14.52 10.30
CA LEU A 472 24.23 -13.76 11.53
C LEU A 472 25.23 -12.60 11.61
N PRO A 473 24.94 -11.55 12.41
CA PRO A 473 25.92 -10.50 12.69
C PRO A 473 27.27 -11.07 13.15
N ASP A 474 28.37 -10.49 12.71
CA ASP A 474 29.71 -10.85 13.18
C ASP A 474 29.86 -10.43 14.66
N PRO A 475 30.31 -11.33 15.56
CA PRO A 475 30.61 -10.98 16.95
C PRO A 475 31.58 -9.79 17.11
N ASN A 476 32.44 -9.57 16.11
CA ASN A 476 33.44 -8.49 16.12
C ASN A 476 33.01 -7.24 15.33
N ASP A 477 31.97 -7.34 14.49
CA ASP A 477 31.41 -6.23 13.70
C ASP A 477 29.90 -6.46 13.42
N SER A 478 29.05 -5.86 14.24
CA SER A 478 27.60 -6.02 14.13
C SER A 478 26.98 -5.50 12.82
N ASN A 479 27.74 -4.77 11.99
CA ASN A 479 27.30 -4.31 10.67
C ASN A 479 27.64 -5.29 9.54
N SER A 480 28.45 -6.32 9.82
CA SER A 480 28.81 -7.37 8.87
C SER A 480 28.05 -8.65 9.20
N LEU A 481 27.59 -9.36 8.17
CA LEU A 481 27.02 -10.70 8.32
C LEU A 481 28.08 -11.77 8.05
N LYS A 482 28.04 -12.86 8.80
CA LYS A 482 28.90 -14.04 8.63
C LYS A 482 28.06 -15.31 8.52
N PRO A 483 28.43 -16.26 7.64
CA PRO A 483 27.78 -17.55 7.57
C PRO A 483 27.86 -18.31 8.90
N LEU A 484 26.78 -19.02 9.25
CA LEU A 484 26.70 -19.80 10.49
C LEU A 484 27.88 -20.76 10.66
N TYR A 485 28.28 -21.46 9.59
CA TYR A 485 29.41 -22.41 9.63
C TYR A 485 30.77 -21.75 9.80
N THR A 486 30.90 -20.45 9.49
CA THR A 486 32.08 -19.67 9.86
C THR A 486 32.05 -19.33 11.35
N LEU A 487 30.87 -18.97 11.87
CA LEU A 487 30.70 -18.63 13.28
C LEU A 487 30.86 -19.84 14.21
N THR A 488 30.52 -21.05 13.76
CA THR A 488 30.77 -22.30 14.48
C THR A 488 32.14 -22.92 14.17
N ASN A 489 32.99 -22.23 13.41
CA ASN A 489 34.31 -22.69 12.97
C ASN A 489 34.31 -24.05 12.24
N GLN A 490 33.16 -24.44 11.65
CA GLN A 490 33.00 -25.68 10.90
C GLN A 490 33.49 -25.57 9.44
N MET A 491 33.66 -24.35 8.93
CA MET A 491 34.02 -24.06 7.55
C MET A 491 35.48 -23.62 7.41
N VAL A 492 36.26 -24.29 6.56
CA VAL A 492 37.66 -23.95 6.26
C VAL A 492 37.89 -23.76 4.77
N GLU A 493 38.69 -22.74 4.40
CA GLU A 493 39.12 -22.52 3.02
C GLU A 493 40.07 -23.64 2.60
N LEU A 494 39.81 -24.28 1.46
CA LEU A 494 40.65 -25.37 1.00
C LEU A 494 41.97 -24.83 0.47
N THR A 495 43.06 -25.41 0.96
CA THR A 495 44.41 -25.05 0.54
C THR A 495 44.86 -25.89 -0.65
N GLU A 496 45.58 -25.27 -1.57
CA GLU A 496 46.11 -25.93 -2.76
C GLU A 496 47.62 -26.14 -2.63
N THR A 497 48.06 -27.40 -2.74
CA THR A 497 49.48 -27.76 -2.81
C THR A 497 49.78 -28.35 -4.18
N LYS A 498 50.67 -27.72 -4.96
CA LYS A 498 51.06 -28.18 -6.31
C LYS A 498 49.88 -28.45 -7.25
N LYS A 499 48.87 -27.56 -7.25
CA LYS A 499 47.65 -27.66 -8.08
C LYS A 499 46.67 -28.78 -7.69
N VAL A 500 46.77 -29.27 -6.46
CA VAL A 500 45.85 -30.27 -5.90
C VAL A 500 45.34 -29.70 -4.58
N TYR A 501 44.02 -29.66 -4.42
CA TYR A 501 43.43 -29.28 -3.15
C TYR A 501 43.70 -30.34 -2.10
N ASN A 502 43.95 -29.89 -0.88
CA ASN A 502 44.03 -30.74 0.30
C ASN A 502 42.60 -31.12 0.73
N LYS A 503 42.34 -32.42 0.93
CA LYS A 503 40.96 -32.98 1.01
C LYS A 503 40.69 -33.76 2.30
N LYS A 504 41.70 -33.93 3.15
CA LYS A 504 41.64 -34.81 4.32
C LYS A 504 41.25 -34.03 5.57
N PHE A 505 40.24 -34.54 6.27
CA PHE A 505 39.78 -34.01 7.54
C PHE A 505 39.77 -35.12 8.59
N GLU A 506 40.25 -34.79 9.77
CA GLU A 506 40.39 -35.72 10.89
C GLU A 506 39.62 -35.18 12.10
N LEU A 507 38.45 -35.76 12.38
CA LEU A 507 37.67 -35.42 13.57
C LEU A 507 38.32 -36.03 14.82
N GLN A 508 38.48 -35.20 15.84
CA GLN A 508 39.17 -35.48 17.09
C GLN A 508 38.17 -35.37 18.26
N GLN A 509 38.50 -35.98 19.40
CA GLN A 509 37.60 -36.05 20.56
C GLN A 509 37.52 -34.72 21.32
N GLY A 510 38.54 -33.87 21.21
CA GLY A 510 38.67 -32.61 21.95
C GLY A 510 38.29 -32.72 23.42
N SER A 511 37.42 -31.81 23.88
CA SER A 511 36.78 -31.82 25.19
C SER A 511 35.34 -32.34 25.15
N ALA A 512 34.94 -33.05 24.09
CA ALA A 512 33.58 -33.55 23.95
C ALA A 512 33.23 -34.54 25.08
N PRO A 513 31.98 -34.55 25.56
CA PRO A 513 31.58 -35.42 26.67
C PRO A 513 31.77 -36.91 26.40
N ASP A 514 32.05 -37.71 27.45
CA ASP A 514 32.30 -39.17 27.35
C ASP A 514 31.14 -40.01 26.76
N TRP A 515 29.92 -39.44 26.71
CA TRP A 515 28.76 -40.05 26.07
C TRP A 515 28.76 -39.85 24.54
N VAL A 516 29.73 -39.13 23.99
CA VAL A 516 30.03 -39.03 22.57
C VAL A 516 31.40 -39.67 22.32
N LYS A 517 31.41 -40.73 21.52
CA LYS A 517 32.59 -41.55 21.26
C LYS A 517 32.92 -41.55 19.78
N LEU A 518 34.20 -41.46 19.46
CA LEU A 518 34.68 -41.70 18.12
C LEU A 518 34.93 -43.21 17.92
N SER A 519 34.48 -43.77 16.79
CA SER A 519 34.74 -45.19 16.47
C SER A 519 36.21 -45.48 16.19
N SER A 520 36.94 -44.43 15.80
CA SER A 520 38.40 -44.37 15.66
C SER A 520 38.86 -42.97 16.03
N SER A 521 40.03 -42.81 16.64
CA SER A 521 40.57 -41.49 17.01
C SER A 521 41.85 -41.26 16.21
N PRO A 522 41.82 -40.42 15.14
CA PRO A 522 40.67 -39.65 14.64
C PRO A 522 39.70 -40.44 13.74
N VAL A 523 38.48 -39.92 13.57
CA VAL A 523 37.57 -40.34 12.48
C VAL A 523 37.93 -39.53 11.24
N VAL A 524 38.20 -40.21 10.13
CA VAL A 524 38.70 -39.56 8.91
C VAL A 524 37.63 -39.55 7.83
N ASP A 525 37.45 -38.40 7.18
CA ASP A 525 36.80 -38.32 5.88
C ASP A 525 37.71 -37.61 4.87
N GLU A 526 37.59 -38.01 3.62
CA GLU A 526 38.30 -37.41 2.51
C GLU A 526 37.29 -36.98 1.46
N MET A 527 37.32 -35.69 1.12
CA MET A 527 36.42 -35.12 0.12
C MET A 527 36.76 -35.66 -1.28
N ASP A 528 35.72 -36.00 -2.05
CA ASP A 528 35.87 -36.41 -3.43
C ASP A 528 36.30 -35.21 -4.28
N ASP A 529 37.36 -35.41 -5.05
CA ASP A 529 37.98 -34.39 -5.89
C ASP A 529 37.04 -33.89 -7.01
N ARG A 530 36.00 -34.67 -7.36
CA ARG A 530 34.93 -34.29 -8.29
C ARG A 530 33.93 -33.30 -7.72
N LEU A 531 33.87 -33.19 -6.39
CA LEU A 531 32.96 -32.29 -5.70
C LEU A 531 33.56 -30.88 -5.51
N ILE A 532 34.83 -30.70 -5.87
CA ILE A 532 35.52 -29.41 -5.82
C ILE A 532 35.39 -28.75 -7.17
N LEU A 533 34.86 -27.52 -7.18
CA LEU A 533 34.79 -26.73 -8.41
C LEU A 533 36.18 -26.15 -8.69
N LYS A 534 36.87 -26.70 -9.70
CA LYS A 534 38.30 -26.39 -9.99
C LYS A 534 38.51 -25.27 -11.00
N ASP A 535 37.51 -25.01 -11.85
CA ASP A 535 37.59 -23.99 -12.89
C ASP A 535 36.29 -23.17 -12.90
N VAL A 536 36.42 -21.92 -12.52
CA VAL A 536 35.32 -20.96 -12.42
C VAL A 536 35.26 -20.10 -13.67
N SER A 537 36.34 -20.10 -14.47
CA SER A 537 36.41 -19.32 -15.71
C SER A 537 35.43 -19.83 -16.79
N SER A 538 34.89 -21.04 -16.63
CA SER A 538 33.82 -21.60 -17.46
C SER A 538 32.41 -21.24 -17.00
N ILE A 539 32.22 -20.68 -15.80
CA ILE A 539 30.91 -20.24 -15.31
C ILE A 539 30.70 -18.80 -15.79
N ASP A 540 29.85 -18.64 -16.80
CA ASP A 540 29.41 -17.32 -17.25
C ASP A 540 28.59 -16.66 -16.12
N THR A 541 29.17 -15.68 -15.43
CA THR A 541 28.51 -14.92 -14.37
C THR A 541 27.81 -13.67 -14.89
N SER A 542 27.80 -13.43 -16.21
CA SER A 542 27.18 -12.24 -16.81
C SER A 542 25.68 -12.11 -16.50
N TRP A 543 24.98 -13.23 -16.27
CA TRP A 543 23.57 -13.24 -15.86
C TRP A 543 23.33 -12.63 -14.46
N THR A 544 24.31 -12.70 -13.55
CA THR A 544 24.19 -12.12 -12.19
C THR A 544 24.34 -10.60 -12.21
N LYS A 545 25.03 -10.04 -13.20
CA LYS A 545 25.33 -8.60 -13.29
C LYS A 545 24.13 -7.74 -13.69
N GLY A 546 22.98 -8.36 -13.99
CA GLY A 546 21.72 -7.70 -14.37
C GLY A 546 20.56 -7.96 -13.42
N ALA A 547 20.80 -8.53 -12.24
CA ALA A 547 19.77 -8.74 -11.22
C ALA A 547 19.47 -7.42 -10.50
N SER A 548 18.21 -6.98 -10.52
CA SER A 548 17.73 -5.83 -9.76
C SER A 548 16.47 -6.16 -8.99
N VAL A 549 16.34 -5.59 -7.78
CA VAL A 549 15.12 -5.70 -6.97
C VAL A 549 13.94 -5.20 -7.79
N LEU A 550 12.81 -5.94 -7.77
CA LEU A 550 11.60 -5.46 -8.43
C LEU A 550 11.11 -4.20 -7.71
N ASN A 551 10.92 -3.13 -8.46
CA ASN A 551 10.41 -1.89 -7.88
C ASN A 551 8.95 -2.09 -7.47
N ALA A 552 8.68 -2.14 -6.16
CA ALA A 552 7.36 -2.38 -5.61
C ALA A 552 6.36 -1.27 -5.94
N LEU A 553 6.84 -0.07 -6.25
CA LEU A 553 6.02 1.09 -6.55
C LEU A 553 6.19 1.53 -8.01
N ALA A 554 5.09 1.66 -8.72
CA ALA A 554 5.05 2.30 -10.02
C ALA A 554 4.68 3.78 -9.88
N ASN A 555 5.49 4.64 -10.47
CA ASN A 555 5.18 6.06 -10.62
C ASN A 555 4.21 6.27 -11.79
N PHE A 556 3.13 7.02 -11.57
CA PHE A 556 2.27 7.47 -12.67
C PHE A 556 1.91 8.95 -12.54
N THR A 557 1.71 9.59 -13.69
CA THR A 557 1.28 10.99 -13.75
C THR A 557 -0.19 11.09 -13.34
N ARG A 558 -0.46 11.79 -12.23
CA ARG A 558 -1.84 12.04 -11.80
C ARG A 558 -2.50 12.98 -12.79
N THR A 559 -3.67 12.58 -13.30
CA THR A 559 -4.44 13.36 -14.28
C THR A 559 -5.80 13.73 -13.69
N PHE A 560 -6.20 14.98 -13.87
CA PHE A 560 -7.48 15.54 -13.43
C PHE A 560 -8.33 15.86 -14.66
N HIS A 561 -9.57 15.37 -14.69
CA HIS A 561 -10.45 15.52 -15.85
C HIS A 561 -11.50 16.61 -15.63
N PHE A 562 -11.57 17.60 -16.51
CA PHE A 562 -12.53 18.70 -16.43
C PHE A 562 -13.90 18.31 -17.00
N ASN A 563 -14.60 17.47 -16.24
CA ASN A 563 -15.86 16.84 -16.67
C ASN A 563 -17.08 17.78 -16.62
N ASN A 564 -17.00 18.91 -15.90
CA ASN A 564 -18.10 19.86 -15.77
C ASN A 564 -17.91 21.05 -16.71
N SER A 565 -18.70 21.08 -17.79
CA SER A 565 -18.62 22.08 -18.86
C SER A 565 -19.80 23.03 -18.82
N LEU A 566 -19.51 24.33 -18.87
CA LEU A 566 -20.51 25.39 -18.91
C LEU A 566 -20.24 26.27 -20.13
N ASN A 567 -21.28 26.58 -20.88
CA ASN A 567 -21.17 27.52 -21.99
C ASN A 567 -21.29 28.95 -21.47
N TRP A 568 -20.45 29.85 -21.95
CA TRP A 568 -20.51 31.27 -21.61
C TRP A 568 -20.44 32.12 -22.88
N THR A 569 -21.37 33.05 -23.04
CA THR A 569 -21.29 34.09 -24.07
C THR A 569 -20.97 35.43 -23.40
N ASP A 570 -19.85 36.04 -23.77
CA ASP A 570 -19.44 37.32 -23.17
C ASP A 570 -20.28 38.50 -23.70
N ALA A 571 -20.10 39.70 -23.13
CA ALA A 571 -20.88 40.88 -23.49
C ALA A 571 -20.69 41.30 -24.96
N GLY A 572 -19.57 40.91 -25.58
CA GLY A 572 -19.27 41.10 -27.00
C GLY A 572 -19.93 40.05 -27.91
N GLY A 573 -20.61 39.04 -27.37
CA GLY A 573 -21.26 37.97 -28.13
C GLY A 573 -20.34 36.80 -28.49
N THR A 574 -19.13 36.73 -27.92
CA THR A 574 -18.20 35.62 -28.17
C THR A 574 -18.49 34.46 -27.24
N ALA A 575 -18.61 33.25 -27.81
CA ALA A 575 -18.85 32.03 -27.06
C ALA A 575 -17.54 31.38 -26.58
N PHE A 576 -17.49 31.08 -25.30
CA PHE A 576 -16.42 30.38 -24.60
C PHE A 576 -17.00 29.15 -23.89
N ASN A 577 -16.09 28.28 -23.45
CA ASN A 577 -16.42 27.18 -22.56
C ASN A 577 -15.62 27.31 -21.27
N ILE A 578 -16.31 27.30 -20.13
CA ILE A 578 -15.70 27.38 -18.81
C ILE A 578 -15.86 26.04 -18.08
N ARG A 579 -14.83 25.60 -17.37
CA ARG A 579 -14.75 24.27 -16.74
C ARG A 579 -14.38 24.38 -15.27
N SER A 580 -15.24 23.86 -14.39
CA SER A 580 -14.92 23.87 -12.96
C SER A 580 -13.82 22.87 -12.64
N PHE A 581 -12.99 23.20 -11.66
CA PHE A 581 -12.01 22.27 -11.12
C PHE A 581 -12.72 21.01 -10.57
N PRO A 582 -12.17 19.81 -10.79
CA PRO A 582 -12.63 18.61 -10.09
C PRO A 582 -12.38 18.74 -8.59
N ASP A 583 -13.26 18.18 -7.75
CA ASP A 583 -13.14 18.24 -6.28
C ASP A 583 -11.75 17.79 -5.79
N SER A 584 -11.16 16.77 -6.44
CA SER A 584 -9.82 16.28 -6.10
C SER A 584 -8.69 17.25 -6.43
N LEU A 585 -8.84 18.08 -7.48
CA LEU A 585 -7.91 19.15 -7.79
C LEU A 585 -8.12 20.33 -6.84
N SER A 586 -9.37 20.70 -6.55
CA SER A 586 -9.70 21.78 -5.62
C SER A 586 -9.20 21.48 -4.21
N GLN A 587 -9.37 20.24 -3.73
CA GLN A 587 -8.83 19.80 -2.44
C GLN A 587 -7.31 19.85 -2.40
N MET A 588 -6.63 19.32 -3.43
CA MET A 588 -5.18 19.39 -3.54
C MET A 588 -4.67 20.83 -3.53
N VAL A 589 -5.33 21.72 -4.28
CA VAL A 589 -4.99 23.15 -4.29
C VAL A 589 -5.22 23.80 -2.92
N ALA A 590 -6.23 23.37 -2.16
CA ALA A 590 -6.53 23.89 -0.83
C ALA A 590 -5.65 23.29 0.29
N SER A 591 -5.22 22.03 0.19
CA SER A 591 -4.50 21.31 1.26
C SER A 591 -2.99 21.26 1.09
N GLU A 592 -2.48 21.18 -0.14
CA GLU A 592 -1.06 20.91 -0.43
C GLU A 592 -0.29 22.14 -0.94
N LEU A 593 -0.97 23.22 -1.35
CA LEU A 593 -0.37 24.34 -2.09
C LEU A 593 -0.27 25.68 -1.33
N GLY A 594 -0.24 25.65 0.00
CA GLY A 594 -0.20 26.82 0.90
C GLY A 594 0.39 28.12 0.28
N SER A 595 -0.47 29.13 0.19
CA SER A 595 -0.31 30.55 -0.21
C SER A 595 0.61 30.99 -1.37
N LEU A 596 1.52 30.19 -1.94
CA LEU A 596 2.52 30.65 -2.91
C LEU A 596 3.05 29.54 -3.87
N SER A 597 2.24 28.56 -4.27
CA SER A 597 2.76 27.45 -5.09
C SER A 597 3.25 27.88 -6.48
N THR A 598 4.53 27.62 -6.78
CA THR A 598 5.14 27.69 -8.13
C THR A 598 4.65 26.58 -9.07
N ASN A 599 3.68 25.78 -8.64
CA ASN A 599 3.22 24.61 -9.36
C ASN A 599 2.38 25.03 -10.56
N THR A 600 2.62 24.40 -11.71
CA THR A 600 1.92 24.72 -12.96
C THR A 600 0.98 23.59 -13.36
N MET A 601 -0.24 23.95 -13.67
CA MET A 601 -1.24 23.10 -14.29
C MET A 601 -1.03 23.10 -15.81
N VAL A 602 -0.88 21.91 -16.42
CA VAL A 602 -0.69 21.76 -17.86
C VAL A 602 -1.91 21.09 -18.50
N ALA A 603 -2.68 21.87 -19.26
CA ALA A 603 -3.91 21.44 -19.89
C ALA A 603 -3.66 20.68 -21.21
N LYS A 604 -4.33 19.54 -21.34
CA LYS A 604 -4.20 18.58 -22.45
C LYS A 604 -5.57 18.17 -23.01
N GLN A 605 -5.58 17.87 -24.30
CA GLN A 605 -6.73 17.32 -25.00
C GLN A 605 -6.82 15.83 -24.69
N MET A 606 -7.88 15.42 -24.01
CA MET A 606 -8.08 14.02 -23.66
C MET A 606 -8.58 13.21 -24.87
N PRO A 607 -8.14 11.94 -25.05
CA PRO A 607 -8.69 11.07 -26.07
C PRO A 607 -10.20 10.84 -25.86
N GLY A 608 -10.95 10.67 -26.95
CA GLY A 608 -12.28 10.09 -26.87
C GLY A 608 -12.21 8.64 -26.36
N ALA A 609 -13.35 8.08 -25.92
CA ALA A 609 -13.47 6.78 -25.26
C ALA A 609 -12.86 5.54 -25.98
N SER A 610 -12.33 5.71 -27.20
CA SER A 610 -11.72 4.67 -28.02
C SER A 610 -10.19 4.81 -28.21
N GLY A 611 -9.52 5.77 -27.57
CA GLY A 611 -8.09 6.01 -27.73
C GLY A 611 -7.22 5.36 -26.65
N THR A 612 -6.38 4.40 -27.02
CA THR A 612 -5.22 3.97 -26.22
C THR A 612 -4.12 5.02 -26.34
N ALA A 613 -4.07 5.99 -25.44
CA ALA A 613 -2.93 6.91 -25.33
C ALA A 613 -1.90 6.36 -24.35
N ASN A 614 -0.67 6.18 -24.84
CA ASN A 614 0.54 6.08 -24.03
C ASN A 614 0.78 7.48 -23.42
N GLU A 615 0.85 7.57 -22.08
CA GLU A 615 1.14 8.74 -21.24
C GLU A 615 0.52 10.11 -21.61
N VAL A 616 -0.21 10.72 -20.67
CA VAL A 616 -0.90 12.01 -20.81
C VAL A 616 0.02 13.18 -21.23
N THR A 617 1.33 13.07 -21.00
CA THR A 617 2.35 14.03 -21.43
C THR A 617 2.42 14.21 -22.95
N GLN A 618 2.12 13.16 -23.72
CA GLN A 618 2.20 13.13 -25.18
C GLN A 618 0.94 13.66 -25.89
N LEU A 619 -0.11 14.01 -25.13
CA LEU A 619 -1.35 14.53 -25.70
C LEU A 619 -1.19 15.99 -26.18
N THR A 620 -2.04 16.40 -27.13
CA THR A 620 -2.09 17.78 -27.65
C THR A 620 -2.42 18.76 -26.53
N THR A 621 -1.79 19.92 -26.51
CA THR A 621 -2.05 20.97 -25.52
C THR A 621 -3.36 21.72 -25.79
N VAL A 622 -4.04 22.13 -24.71
CA VAL A 622 -5.23 22.99 -24.77
C VAL A 622 -4.90 24.30 -24.07
N ASP A 623 -5.08 25.42 -24.77
CA ASP A 623 -4.88 26.74 -24.20
C ASP A 623 -6.05 27.10 -23.30
N THR A 624 -5.72 27.49 -22.07
CA THR A 624 -6.70 27.82 -21.03
C THR A 624 -6.32 29.11 -20.34
N THR A 625 -7.29 29.77 -19.71
CA THR A 625 -7.09 30.93 -18.83
C THR A 625 -7.61 30.56 -17.44
N PRO A 626 -6.80 30.62 -16.37
CA PRO A 626 -7.27 30.35 -15.02
C PRO A 626 -8.30 31.40 -14.58
N ALA A 627 -9.26 30.99 -13.77
CA ALA A 627 -10.34 31.85 -13.34
C ALA A 627 -10.85 31.52 -11.93
N LEU A 628 -11.42 32.56 -11.30
CA LEU A 628 -12.23 32.49 -10.10
C LEU A 628 -13.68 32.76 -10.48
N PHE A 629 -14.53 31.77 -10.26
CA PHE A 629 -15.97 31.82 -10.50
C PHE A 629 -16.71 31.95 -9.17
N ILE A 630 -17.45 33.04 -8.99
CA ILE A 630 -18.08 33.42 -7.72
C ILE A 630 -19.59 33.44 -7.90
N LYS A 631 -20.32 32.55 -7.24
CA LYS A 631 -21.80 32.59 -7.27
C LYS A 631 -22.33 33.44 -6.14
N PHE A 632 -23.29 34.31 -6.43
CA PHE A 632 -23.97 35.10 -5.42
C PHE A 632 -25.43 35.33 -5.81
N LYS A 633 -26.23 35.80 -4.85
CA LYS A 633 -27.66 36.05 -5.07
C LYS A 633 -27.99 37.53 -5.12
N LEU A 634 -28.96 37.85 -5.98
CA LEU A 634 -29.60 39.14 -6.09
C LEU A 634 -31.06 39.03 -5.67
N LYS A 635 -31.56 40.04 -4.96
CA LYS A 635 -32.96 40.15 -4.55
C LYS A 635 -33.58 41.44 -5.06
N GLN A 636 -34.77 41.36 -5.65
CA GLN A 636 -35.52 42.55 -6.07
C GLN A 636 -36.04 43.32 -4.86
N ILE A 637 -36.00 44.64 -4.94
CA ILE A 637 -36.43 45.54 -3.86
C ILE A 637 -37.81 46.09 -4.24
N PRO A 638 -38.85 45.90 -3.41
CA PRO A 638 -40.17 46.51 -3.66
C PRO A 638 -40.06 48.03 -3.79
N ASP A 639 -40.76 48.58 -4.77
CA ASP A 639 -40.83 50.03 -4.96
C ASP A 639 -41.75 50.64 -3.89
N PRO A 640 -41.23 51.52 -2.99
CA PRO A 640 -42.03 52.15 -1.95
C PRO A 640 -43.08 53.13 -2.51
N GLU A 641 -42.83 53.71 -3.69
CA GLU A 641 -43.75 54.66 -4.34
C GLU A 641 -44.80 53.95 -5.20
N ASN A 642 -44.52 52.72 -5.66
CA ASN A 642 -45.40 51.93 -6.53
C ASN A 642 -45.68 50.53 -5.94
N PRO A 643 -46.67 50.38 -5.05
CA PRO A 643 -47.01 49.10 -4.42
C PRO A 643 -47.27 47.99 -5.43
N GLY A 644 -46.49 46.90 -5.34
CA GLY A 644 -46.55 45.76 -6.25
C GLY A 644 -45.56 45.81 -7.43
N GLN A 645 -44.80 46.90 -7.58
CA GLN A 645 -43.65 46.98 -8.48
C GLN A 645 -42.33 46.85 -7.69
N PHE A 646 -41.24 46.66 -8.44
CA PHE A 646 -39.88 46.60 -7.89
C PHE A 646 -39.05 47.74 -8.47
N LEU A 647 -38.06 48.23 -7.71
CA LEU A 647 -37.13 49.25 -8.19
C LEU A 647 -36.42 48.77 -9.46
N PRO A 648 -36.41 49.56 -10.55
CA PRO A 648 -35.76 49.18 -11.79
C PRO A 648 -34.23 49.21 -11.63
N ASN A 649 -33.55 48.19 -12.16
CA ASN A 649 -32.08 48.08 -12.22
C ASN A 649 -31.34 48.06 -10.87
N VAL A 650 -32.03 48.09 -9.73
CA VAL A 650 -31.40 48.07 -8.39
C VAL A 650 -31.77 46.78 -7.66
N TYR A 651 -30.75 46.07 -7.18
CA TYR A 651 -30.91 44.76 -6.56
C TYR A 651 -30.10 44.67 -5.26
N GLN A 652 -30.68 44.05 -4.25
CA GLN A 652 -29.95 43.76 -3.01
C GLN A 652 -29.05 42.52 -3.20
N VAL A 653 -27.83 42.57 -2.69
CA VAL A 653 -26.86 41.46 -2.72
C VAL A 653 -26.92 40.66 -1.42
N GLU A 654 -26.95 39.32 -1.50
CA GLU A 654 -27.01 38.43 -0.31
C GLU A 654 -25.69 37.68 -0.02
N GLY A 655 -24.63 37.96 -0.78
CA GLY A 655 -23.31 37.34 -0.64
C GLY A 655 -23.13 36.00 -1.36
N THR A 656 -21.98 35.37 -1.11
CA THR A 656 -21.51 34.10 -1.72
C THR A 656 -21.40 32.98 -0.68
N ASP A 657 -21.08 31.77 -1.13
CA ASP A 657 -20.84 30.62 -0.26
C ASP A 657 -19.48 30.67 0.46
N GLU A 658 -19.34 29.84 1.50
CA GLU A 658 -18.18 29.81 2.39
C GLU A 658 -16.86 29.56 1.64
N ASP A 659 -16.85 28.58 0.73
CA ASP A 659 -15.66 28.18 -0.02
C ASP A 659 -15.19 29.32 -0.92
N THR A 660 -16.13 29.93 -1.65
CA THR A 660 -15.86 31.05 -2.54
C THR A 660 -15.44 32.29 -1.74
N ARG A 661 -16.02 32.53 -0.55
CA ARG A 661 -15.61 33.63 0.32
C ARG A 661 -14.16 33.50 0.77
N VAL A 662 -13.72 32.28 1.12
CA VAL A 662 -12.30 31.99 1.43
C VAL A 662 -11.43 32.25 0.20
N GLN A 663 -11.84 31.84 -0.99
CA GLN A 663 -11.08 32.11 -2.22
C GLN A 663 -10.96 33.61 -2.52
N ILE A 664 -12.02 34.40 -2.27
CA ILE A 664 -11.93 35.86 -2.39
C ILE A 664 -10.93 36.42 -1.36
N GLN A 665 -10.94 35.92 -0.13
CA GLN A 665 -9.98 36.34 0.89
C GLN A 665 -8.53 36.05 0.48
N GLU A 666 -8.25 34.87 -0.06
CA GLU A 666 -6.93 34.49 -0.59
C GLU A 666 -6.50 35.40 -1.75
N LEU A 667 -7.43 35.74 -2.66
CA LEU A 667 -7.18 36.66 -3.77
C LEU A 667 -6.89 38.10 -3.28
N LEU A 668 -7.63 38.57 -2.27
CA LEU A 668 -7.43 39.90 -1.69
C LEU A 668 -6.10 40.00 -0.91
N ALA A 669 -5.63 38.88 -0.35
CA ALA A 669 -4.32 38.78 0.29
C ALA A 669 -3.15 38.76 -0.72
N ASP A 670 -3.38 38.28 -1.95
CA ASP A 670 -2.38 38.29 -3.02
C ASP A 670 -2.24 39.70 -3.66
N SER A 671 -1.29 40.47 -3.14
CA SER A 671 -0.95 41.81 -3.67
C SER A 671 -0.47 41.77 -5.13
N SER A 672 0.07 40.64 -5.61
CA SER A 672 0.56 40.46 -6.99
C SER A 672 -0.54 40.08 -7.97
N ALA A 673 -1.71 39.65 -7.49
CA ALA A 673 -2.81 39.23 -8.33
C ALA A 673 -3.36 40.39 -9.18
N THR A 674 -3.40 40.18 -10.50
CA THR A 674 -4.00 41.09 -11.49
C THR A 674 -5.18 40.38 -12.16
N ILE A 675 -6.35 41.01 -12.19
CA ILE A 675 -7.55 40.49 -12.85
C ILE A 675 -7.61 41.13 -14.24
N ASP A 676 -7.39 40.34 -15.29
CA ASP A 676 -7.29 40.84 -16.67
C ASP A 676 -8.66 40.96 -17.36
N LYS A 677 -9.67 40.18 -16.92
CA LYS A 677 -11.06 40.32 -17.36
C LYS A 677 -12.02 39.99 -16.23
N PHE A 678 -13.01 40.85 -16.02
CA PHE A 678 -13.99 40.73 -14.96
C PHE A 678 -15.40 40.85 -15.55
N SER A 679 -16.18 39.78 -15.49
CA SER A 679 -17.49 39.71 -16.14
C SER A 679 -18.58 39.24 -15.18
N LEU A 680 -19.78 39.82 -15.31
CA LEU A 680 -20.98 39.36 -14.63
C LEU A 680 -21.70 38.35 -15.53
N LEU A 681 -22.03 37.19 -14.96
CA LEU A 681 -22.64 36.08 -15.66
C LEU A 681 -24.05 35.87 -15.12
N THR A 682 -25.01 35.85 -16.05
CA THR A 682 -26.42 35.54 -15.77
C THR A 682 -26.78 34.24 -16.46
N SER A 683 -27.70 33.46 -15.88
CA SER A 683 -28.10 32.17 -16.46
C SER A 683 -29.60 32.16 -16.73
N ALA A 684 -29.97 32.18 -18.02
CA ALA A 684 -31.35 31.98 -18.45
C ALA A 684 -31.72 30.48 -18.53
N ALA A 685 -30.74 29.59 -18.65
CA ALA A 685 -30.91 28.15 -18.74
C ALA A 685 -29.74 27.39 -18.09
N LYS A 686 -30.02 26.24 -17.46
CA LYS A 686 -29.00 25.46 -16.75
C LYS A 686 -27.83 25.11 -17.66
N GLY A 687 -26.60 25.37 -17.19
CA GLY A 687 -25.36 25.06 -17.91
C GLY A 687 -24.95 26.08 -18.97
N SER A 688 -25.70 27.18 -19.13
CA SER A 688 -25.35 28.28 -20.03
C SER A 688 -25.43 29.63 -19.30
N TYR A 689 -24.41 30.45 -19.52
CA TYR A 689 -24.28 31.80 -19.00
C TYR A 689 -24.15 32.82 -20.12
N SER A 690 -24.63 34.03 -19.87
CA SER A 690 -24.45 35.19 -20.74
C SER A 690 -24.13 36.42 -19.91
N SER A 691 -23.21 37.23 -20.41
CA SER A 691 -22.89 38.53 -19.81
C SER A 691 -23.81 39.63 -20.31
N PRO A 692 -24.37 40.48 -19.43
CA PRO A 692 -25.17 41.63 -19.84
C PRO A 692 -24.34 42.61 -20.69
N LYS A 693 -24.94 43.21 -21.73
CA LYS A 693 -24.23 44.15 -22.62
C LYS A 693 -23.66 45.37 -21.90
N ASN A 694 -24.33 45.82 -20.84
CA ASN A 694 -23.94 46.99 -20.05
C ASN A 694 -23.24 46.58 -18.73
N GLU A 695 -22.64 45.39 -18.65
CA GLU A 695 -22.03 44.90 -17.39
C GLU A 695 -20.96 45.84 -16.83
N ALA A 696 -20.19 46.53 -17.68
CA ALA A 696 -19.15 47.48 -17.26
C ALA A 696 -19.71 48.75 -16.59
N LYS A 697 -21.03 49.01 -16.67
CA LYS A 697 -21.71 50.08 -15.94
C LYS A 697 -22.31 49.61 -14.62
N ALA A 698 -22.11 48.34 -14.26
CA ALA A 698 -22.63 47.81 -13.01
C ALA A 698 -21.84 48.37 -11.83
N MET A 699 -22.55 48.83 -10.80
CA MET A 699 -21.95 49.41 -9.60
C MET A 699 -22.50 48.73 -8.35
N LEU A 700 -21.60 48.32 -7.46
CA LEU A 700 -21.93 47.78 -6.15
C LEU A 700 -21.69 48.85 -5.09
N VAL A 701 -22.70 49.14 -4.26
CA VAL A 701 -22.66 50.17 -3.21
C VAL A 701 -22.96 49.57 -1.85
N ARG A 702 -22.18 49.95 -0.84
CA ARG A 702 -22.40 49.67 0.59
C ARG A 702 -22.94 50.90 1.28
N THR A 703 -24.09 50.75 1.92
CA THR A 703 -24.72 51.79 2.74
C THR A 703 -24.44 51.53 4.22
N ASN A 704 -24.11 52.56 5.00
CA ASN A 704 -23.81 52.41 6.42
C ASN A 704 -25.11 52.36 7.22
N LEU A 705 -25.40 51.24 7.88
CA LEU A 705 -26.59 51.04 8.72
C LEU A 705 -26.25 51.27 10.20
N SER A 706 -26.11 52.52 10.62
CA SER A 706 -26.40 52.87 12.01
C SER A 706 -27.89 53.14 12.14
N THR A 707 -28.63 52.15 12.65
CA THR A 707 -29.97 52.21 13.28
C THR A 707 -30.98 53.25 12.75
N ASP A 708 -32.09 52.73 12.19
CA ASP A 708 -33.37 53.43 12.00
C ASP A 708 -33.37 54.69 11.14
N SER A 709 -33.25 54.55 9.82
CA SER A 709 -34.08 55.26 8.84
C SER A 709 -33.78 54.76 7.43
N VAL A 710 -34.72 54.04 6.82
CA VAL A 710 -34.83 54.07 5.35
C VAL A 710 -35.42 55.45 5.04
N PRO A 711 -34.71 56.38 4.37
CA PRO A 711 -35.34 57.62 3.98
C PRO A 711 -36.33 57.30 2.85
N ASP A 712 -37.59 57.65 3.05
CA ASP A 712 -38.57 57.64 1.96
C ASP A 712 -38.07 58.62 0.88
N GLY A 713 -37.84 58.10 -0.34
CA GLY A 713 -37.59 58.92 -1.53
C GLY A 713 -36.14 59.23 -1.88
N VAL A 714 -35.16 58.35 -1.60
CA VAL A 714 -33.80 58.58 -2.12
C VAL A 714 -33.69 58.24 -3.61
N SER A 715 -33.52 59.27 -4.42
CA SER A 715 -33.11 59.17 -5.82
C SER A 715 -31.69 58.61 -5.90
N PHE A 716 -31.51 57.41 -6.46
CA PHE A 716 -30.18 56.81 -6.68
C PHE A 716 -29.27 57.65 -7.60
N ALA A 717 -29.83 58.59 -8.37
CA ALA A 717 -29.03 59.54 -9.16
C ALA A 717 -28.24 60.53 -8.28
N GLU A 718 -28.72 60.85 -7.08
CA GLU A 718 -28.04 61.74 -6.12
C GLU A 718 -26.81 61.05 -5.47
N PHE A 719 -26.85 59.72 -5.32
CA PHE A 719 -25.71 58.92 -4.83
C PHE A 719 -24.61 58.74 -5.88
N ALA A 720 -24.97 58.71 -7.17
CA ALA A 720 -24.02 58.62 -8.27
C ALA A 720 -23.33 59.97 -8.57
N GLU A 721 -23.91 61.10 -8.17
CA GLU A 721 -23.36 62.45 -8.38
C GLU A 721 -22.50 62.99 -7.22
N THR A 722 -22.38 62.28 -6.09
CA THR A 722 -21.52 62.70 -4.97
C THR A 722 -20.10 62.15 -5.12
N ASP A 723 -19.32 62.82 -5.95
CA ASP A 723 -17.90 62.59 -6.25
C ASP A 723 -16.93 62.75 -5.04
N ALA A 724 -17.42 62.73 -3.79
CA ALA A 724 -16.60 62.96 -2.61
C ALA A 724 -17.28 62.56 -1.27
N MET A 725 -17.62 61.29 -1.07
CA MET A 725 -17.56 60.75 0.30
C MET A 725 -16.14 60.29 0.56
N THR A 726 -15.35 61.16 1.19
CA THR A 726 -13.95 60.91 1.56
C THR A 726 -13.81 59.55 2.20
N ALA A 727 -13.17 58.62 1.48
CA ALA A 727 -12.85 57.29 1.97
C ALA A 727 -12.02 57.43 3.26
N ASP A 728 -12.61 57.07 4.39
CA ASP A 728 -11.78 56.63 5.51
C ASP A 728 -11.11 55.33 5.04
N SER A 729 -9.86 55.45 4.60
CA SER A 729 -9.04 54.35 4.08
C SER A 729 -8.92 53.16 5.03
N THR A 730 -9.36 53.29 6.29
CA THR A 730 -9.39 52.21 7.27
C THR A 730 -10.62 51.29 7.19
N LEU A 731 -11.73 51.72 6.55
CA LEU A 731 -13.03 51.02 6.56
C LEU A 731 -13.39 50.29 5.24
N GLY A 732 -12.49 50.27 4.26
CA GLY A 732 -12.72 49.63 2.95
C GLY A 732 -13.59 50.46 1.98
N PRO A 733 -13.77 50.00 0.73
CA PRO A 733 -14.51 50.73 -0.30
C PRO A 733 -16.00 50.90 0.09
N LEU A 734 -16.60 52.03 -0.30
CA LEU A 734 -18.04 52.27 -0.16
C LEU A 734 -18.81 51.92 -1.43
N GLN A 735 -18.14 51.98 -2.58
CA GLN A 735 -18.68 51.59 -3.87
C GLN A 735 -17.57 51.05 -4.76
N ALA A 736 -17.94 50.24 -5.75
CA ALA A 736 -17.03 49.79 -6.79
C ALA A 736 -17.80 49.47 -8.07
N MET A 737 -17.22 49.82 -9.21
CA MET A 737 -17.66 49.48 -10.55
C MET A 737 -17.16 48.09 -10.95
N LEU A 738 -17.92 47.41 -11.81
CA LEU A 738 -17.52 46.14 -12.40
C LEU A 738 -16.51 46.37 -13.55
N THR A 739 -15.32 46.86 -13.20
CA THR A 739 -14.19 47.08 -14.10
C THR A 739 -12.97 46.31 -13.61
N THR A 740 -11.95 46.18 -14.45
CA THR A 740 -10.68 45.53 -14.06
C THR A 740 -9.91 46.35 -13.04
N GLU A 741 -10.02 47.69 -13.10
CA GLU A 741 -9.35 48.63 -12.20
C GLU A 741 -9.93 48.56 -10.78
N GLU A 742 -11.25 48.43 -10.64
CA GLU A 742 -11.96 48.38 -9.36
C GLU A 742 -12.33 46.95 -8.93
N ALA A 743 -11.85 45.93 -9.64
CA ALA A 743 -12.22 44.53 -9.42
C ALA A 743 -11.94 44.05 -7.98
N LYS A 744 -10.80 44.44 -7.40
CA LYS A 744 -10.46 44.08 -6.01
C LYS A 744 -11.41 44.76 -5.00
N ASP A 745 -11.78 46.01 -5.24
CA ASP A 745 -12.74 46.73 -4.38
C ASP A 745 -14.16 46.15 -4.52
N PHE A 746 -14.58 45.78 -5.74
CA PHE A 746 -15.84 45.09 -5.99
C PHE A 746 -15.89 43.74 -5.25
N LEU A 747 -14.82 42.95 -5.35
CA LEU A 747 -14.70 41.67 -4.65
C LEU A 747 -14.62 41.85 -3.13
N ARG A 748 -14.01 42.93 -2.64
CA ARG A 748 -14.01 43.29 -1.22
C ARG A 748 -15.44 43.50 -0.71
N LEU A 749 -16.28 44.23 -1.45
CA LEU A 749 -17.68 44.42 -1.09
C LEU A 749 -18.48 43.11 -1.09
N ILE A 750 -18.26 42.23 -2.07
CA ILE A 750 -18.86 40.88 -2.10
C ILE A 750 -18.39 40.04 -0.89
N TRP A 751 -17.12 40.12 -0.53
CA TRP A 751 -16.59 39.43 0.65
C TRP A 751 -17.22 39.95 1.94
N GLU A 752 -17.35 41.27 2.09
CA GLU A 752 -17.93 41.89 3.29
C GLU A 752 -19.39 41.47 3.50
N VAL A 753 -20.25 41.56 2.48
CA VAL A 753 -21.65 41.11 2.57
C VAL A 753 -21.76 39.62 2.89
N SER A 754 -20.78 38.81 2.44
CA SER A 754 -20.69 37.37 2.73
C SER A 754 -20.18 37.03 4.12
N ILE A 755 -19.69 38.02 4.88
CA ILE A 755 -19.34 37.88 6.31
C ILE A 755 -20.49 38.36 7.17
N VAL A 756 -21.00 39.56 6.89
CA VAL A 756 -21.99 40.20 7.77
C VAL A 756 -23.38 39.60 7.59
N HIS A 757 -23.70 39.07 6.41
CA HIS A 757 -25.03 38.55 6.05
C HIS A 757 -26.18 39.52 6.38
N THR A 758 -25.90 40.83 6.41
CA THR A 758 -26.88 41.89 6.67
C THR A 758 -27.31 42.56 5.37
N GLN A 759 -28.43 43.29 5.43
CA GLN A 759 -28.86 44.17 4.34
C GLN A 759 -27.89 45.37 4.20
N GLY A 760 -28.02 46.15 3.13
CA GLY A 760 -27.24 47.38 2.93
C GLY A 760 -26.25 47.36 1.76
N PHE A 761 -26.17 46.26 1.00
CA PHE A 761 -25.36 46.15 -0.22
C PHE A 761 -26.27 46.07 -1.45
N PHE A 762 -26.05 46.97 -2.40
CA PHE A 762 -26.92 47.13 -3.57
C PHE A 762 -26.11 47.12 -4.86
N LEU A 763 -26.51 46.25 -5.79
CA LEU A 763 -25.99 46.20 -7.15
C LEU A 763 -26.95 46.96 -8.08
N MET A 764 -26.43 48.01 -8.71
CA MET A 764 -27.09 48.70 -9.81
C MET A 764 -26.60 48.14 -11.14
N ILE A 765 -27.50 47.66 -11.98
CA ILE A 765 -27.16 47.17 -13.32
C ILE A 765 -28.36 47.26 -14.28
N GLU A 766 -28.13 47.82 -15.45
CA GLU A 766 -29.12 47.91 -16.52
C GLU A 766 -29.26 46.61 -17.31
N GLY A 767 -30.50 46.31 -17.72
CA GLY A 767 -30.76 45.30 -18.74
C GLY A 767 -30.73 43.85 -18.23
N LEU A 768 -30.82 43.63 -16.92
CA LEU A 768 -31.12 42.30 -16.38
C LEU A 768 -32.54 41.88 -16.75
N ASN A 769 -32.67 40.67 -17.29
CA ASN A 769 -33.96 40.13 -17.70
C ASN A 769 -34.77 39.72 -16.45
N SER A 770 -36.02 40.20 -16.34
CA SER A 770 -36.91 39.90 -15.21
C SER A 770 -37.19 38.41 -15.02
N SER A 771 -37.09 37.60 -16.09
CA SER A 771 -37.24 36.13 -16.02
C SER A 771 -36.13 35.41 -15.23
N LEU A 772 -35.03 36.10 -14.90
CA LEU A 772 -33.97 35.57 -14.04
C LEU A 772 -34.44 35.43 -12.57
N PHE A 773 -35.43 36.22 -12.16
CA PHE A 773 -35.88 36.29 -10.77
C PHE A 773 -37.03 35.32 -10.51
N LYS A 774 -36.79 34.37 -9.59
CA LYS A 774 -37.80 33.44 -9.08
C LYS A 774 -38.00 33.73 -7.59
N ASN A 775 -39.24 33.98 -7.18
CA ASN A 775 -39.53 34.43 -5.82
C ASN A 775 -38.72 35.68 -5.43
N GLN A 776 -38.54 36.61 -6.38
CA GLN A 776 -37.74 37.84 -6.23
C GLN A 776 -36.23 37.63 -6.09
N GLU A 777 -35.73 36.39 -6.12
CA GLU A 777 -34.30 36.06 -6.06
C GLU A 777 -33.78 35.59 -7.43
N ALA A 778 -32.57 36.01 -7.80
CA ALA A 778 -31.82 35.50 -8.94
C ALA A 778 -30.42 35.04 -8.50
N SER A 779 -29.97 33.88 -8.99
CA SER A 779 -28.57 33.47 -8.86
C SER A 779 -27.77 33.97 -10.06
N VAL A 780 -26.71 34.72 -9.76
CA VAL A 780 -25.77 35.27 -10.74
C VAL A 780 -24.36 34.84 -10.37
N ALA A 781 -23.39 35.09 -11.24
CA ALA A 781 -21.99 34.80 -10.95
C ALA A 781 -21.05 35.90 -11.43
N LEU A 782 -19.89 36.04 -10.80
CA LEU A 782 -18.76 36.79 -11.34
C LEU A 782 -17.72 35.81 -11.89
N LEU A 783 -17.08 36.18 -12.98
CA LEU A 783 -15.94 35.45 -13.54
C LEU A 783 -14.74 36.41 -13.61
N ALA A 784 -13.78 36.21 -12.70
CA ALA A 784 -12.49 36.88 -12.73
C ALA A 784 -11.48 35.98 -13.45
N GLN A 785 -10.91 36.46 -14.56
CA GLN A 785 -9.91 35.77 -15.36
C GLN A 785 -8.53 36.37 -15.14
N PHE A 786 -7.52 35.51 -15.17
CA PHE A 786 -6.14 35.86 -14.87
C PHE A 786 -5.23 35.40 -16.02
N GLY A 787 -4.28 36.25 -16.40
CA GLY A 787 -3.45 36.09 -17.59
C GLY A 787 -4.04 36.82 -18.81
N ASN A 788 -3.21 37.66 -19.44
CA ASN A 788 -3.55 38.41 -20.65
C ASN A 788 -3.82 37.55 -21.89
N LYS A 789 -3.42 36.27 -21.89
CA LYS A 789 -3.58 35.34 -23.01
C LYS A 789 -3.82 33.91 -22.53
N PRO A 790 -4.71 33.15 -23.19
CA PRO A 790 -4.80 31.70 -22.99
C PRO A 790 -3.45 31.02 -23.23
N ALA A 791 -3.09 30.09 -22.36
CA ALA A 791 -1.89 29.27 -22.51
C ALA A 791 -2.11 27.86 -21.98
N ALA A 792 -1.34 26.91 -22.51
CA ALA A 792 -1.42 25.50 -22.13
C ALA A 792 -0.89 25.20 -20.72
N SER A 793 -0.03 26.05 -20.17
CA SER A 793 0.52 25.91 -18.82
C SER A 793 0.21 27.14 -17.98
N GLN A 794 -0.29 26.94 -16.77
CA GLN A 794 -0.78 28.01 -15.89
C GLN A 794 -0.28 27.78 -14.47
N VAL A 795 0.33 28.78 -13.85
CA VAL A 795 0.70 28.74 -12.43
C VAL A 795 -0.58 28.65 -11.61
N LEU A 796 -0.72 27.64 -10.75
CA LEU A 796 -1.88 27.48 -9.90
C LEU A 796 -1.83 28.41 -8.70
N LYS A 797 -3.01 28.92 -8.33
CA LYS A 797 -3.22 29.76 -7.15
C LYS A 797 -4.39 29.20 -6.35
N ALA A 798 -4.34 29.37 -5.03
CA ALA A 798 -5.34 28.85 -4.10
C ALA A 798 -6.77 29.36 -4.37
N TYR A 799 -6.88 30.54 -4.98
CA TYR A 799 -8.14 31.18 -5.34
C TYR A 799 -8.68 30.78 -6.72
N PHE A 800 -8.04 29.87 -7.47
CA PHE A 800 -8.60 29.36 -8.72
C PHE A 800 -9.57 28.21 -8.47
N ASN A 801 -10.73 28.25 -9.14
CA ASN A 801 -11.72 27.18 -9.09
C ASN A 801 -12.29 26.80 -10.46
N MET A 802 -11.81 27.48 -11.52
CA MET A 802 -12.30 27.29 -12.88
C MET A 802 -11.20 27.58 -13.90
N ILE A 803 -11.34 27.03 -15.11
CA ILE A 803 -10.61 27.46 -16.31
C ILE A 803 -11.57 27.94 -17.39
N VAL A 804 -11.13 28.89 -18.20
CA VAL A 804 -11.76 29.29 -19.46
C VAL A 804 -10.95 28.66 -20.60
N VAL A 805 -11.58 27.84 -21.43
CA VAL A 805 -10.95 27.22 -22.59
C VAL A 805 -10.92 28.22 -23.74
N ASP A 806 -9.80 28.28 -24.47
CA ASP A 806 -9.71 29.13 -25.65
C ASP A 806 -10.87 28.88 -26.63
N LYS A 807 -11.39 29.96 -27.22
CA LYS A 807 -12.57 29.91 -28.10
C LYS A 807 -12.40 28.98 -29.30
N SER A 808 -11.17 28.80 -29.80
CA SER A 808 -10.87 27.90 -30.91
C SER A 808 -10.88 26.43 -30.52
N GLN A 809 -10.72 26.13 -29.22
CA GLN A 809 -10.63 24.78 -28.66
C GLN A 809 -11.80 24.44 -27.71
N LYS A 810 -12.83 25.30 -27.66
CA LYS A 810 -13.95 25.24 -26.69
C LYS A 810 -14.70 23.90 -26.65
N ASP A 811 -14.68 23.13 -27.75
CA ASP A 811 -15.40 21.85 -27.89
C ASP A 811 -14.54 20.63 -27.52
N GLN A 812 -13.26 20.82 -27.16
CA GLN A 812 -12.35 19.73 -26.81
C GLN A 812 -12.61 19.19 -25.38
N ALA A 813 -12.34 17.89 -25.19
CA ALA A 813 -12.28 17.29 -23.85
C ALA A 813 -10.95 17.69 -23.20
N VAL A 814 -11.01 18.30 -22.01
CA VAL A 814 -9.84 18.86 -21.34
C VAL A 814 -9.52 18.05 -20.08
N GLY A 815 -8.25 17.71 -19.91
CA GLY A 815 -7.68 17.19 -18.68
C GLY A 815 -6.39 17.92 -18.36
N THR A 816 -5.86 17.73 -17.17
CA THR A 816 -4.59 18.33 -16.76
C THR A 816 -3.77 17.41 -15.88
N TYR A 817 -2.47 17.60 -15.89
CA TYR A 817 -1.56 17.16 -14.83
C TYR A 817 -0.85 18.38 -14.23
N LEU A 818 -0.11 18.17 -13.16
CA LEU A 818 0.61 19.23 -12.46
C LEU A 818 2.12 19.05 -12.62
N GLN A 819 2.84 20.17 -12.64
CA GLN A 819 4.28 20.22 -12.54
C GLN A 819 4.72 21.06 -11.34
N ASP A 820 5.86 20.73 -10.78
CA ASP A 820 6.51 21.55 -9.75
C ASP A 820 7.11 22.85 -10.33
N GLY A 821 7.65 23.71 -9.47
CA GLY A 821 8.32 24.96 -9.89
C GLY A 821 9.58 24.76 -10.74
N SER A 822 10.09 23.54 -10.85
CA SER A 822 11.21 23.17 -11.72
C SER A 822 10.76 22.54 -13.05
N GLY A 823 9.44 22.44 -13.28
CA GLY A 823 8.86 21.84 -14.49
C GLY A 823 8.76 20.32 -14.47
N ASN A 824 9.03 19.66 -13.34
CA ASN A 824 8.89 18.21 -13.23
C ASN A 824 7.43 17.84 -12.98
N THR A 825 6.92 16.86 -13.71
CA THR A 825 5.57 16.33 -13.51
C THR A 825 5.41 15.71 -12.12
N LEU A 826 4.40 16.16 -11.38
CA LEU A 826 4.02 15.55 -10.11
C LEU A 826 3.50 14.12 -10.37
N LYS A 827 4.18 13.15 -9.75
CA LYS A 827 3.85 11.73 -9.85
C LYS A 827 3.16 11.26 -8.57
N THR A 828 2.35 10.22 -8.70
CA THR A 828 1.73 9.50 -7.59
C THR A 828 2.15 8.04 -7.67
N TYR A 829 2.19 7.37 -6.52
CA TYR A 829 2.63 5.99 -6.40
C TYR A 829 1.44 5.03 -6.40
N ARG A 830 1.67 3.83 -6.91
CA ARG A 830 0.77 2.67 -6.76
C ARG A 830 1.62 1.39 -6.68
N SER A 831 1.04 0.31 -6.15
CA SER A 831 1.69 -0.99 -6.21
C SER A 831 1.95 -1.40 -7.66
N ASN A 832 3.17 -1.83 -7.95
CA ASN A 832 3.58 -2.34 -9.26
C ASN A 832 3.18 -3.82 -9.43
N TYR A 833 2.90 -4.53 -8.33
CA TYR A 833 2.54 -5.96 -8.31
C TYR A 833 1.36 -6.23 -7.36
N PRO A 834 0.62 -7.36 -7.51
CA PRO A 834 -0.40 -7.76 -6.56
C PRO A 834 0.18 -8.08 -5.17
N ALA A 835 -0.67 -8.10 -4.15
CA ALA A 835 -0.26 -8.45 -2.79
C ALA A 835 0.30 -9.88 -2.73
N GLY A 836 1.38 -10.08 -1.95
CA GLY A 836 2.04 -11.38 -1.77
C GLY A 836 3.13 -11.71 -2.80
N TYR A 837 3.44 -10.80 -3.72
CA TYR A 837 4.49 -10.99 -4.72
C TYR A 837 5.81 -10.41 -4.20
N THR A 838 6.81 -11.27 -4.03
CA THR A 838 8.22 -10.88 -3.88
C THR A 838 8.99 -11.38 -5.10
N GLY A 839 9.98 -10.63 -5.57
CA GLY A 839 10.78 -11.06 -6.71
C GLY A 839 11.89 -10.09 -7.08
N PHE A 840 12.73 -10.53 -8.01
CA PHE A 840 13.80 -9.76 -8.63
C PHE A 840 13.69 -9.92 -10.15
N SER A 841 14.14 -8.93 -10.92
CA SER A 841 14.27 -9.07 -12.37
C SER A 841 15.69 -9.46 -12.72
N ILE A 842 15.85 -10.51 -13.53
CA ILE A 842 17.12 -10.81 -14.20
C ILE A 842 16.97 -10.39 -15.66
N ASN A 843 17.77 -9.41 -16.10
CA ASN A 843 17.90 -9.14 -17.53
C ASN A 843 18.93 -10.11 -18.12
N SER A 844 18.45 -11.27 -18.59
CA SER A 844 19.26 -12.21 -19.35
C SER A 844 19.57 -11.58 -20.71
N GLN A 845 20.83 -11.16 -20.93
CA GLN A 845 21.26 -10.83 -22.28
C GLN A 845 21.17 -12.10 -23.12
N THR A 846 20.21 -12.13 -24.05
CA THR A 846 20.07 -13.25 -24.99
C THR A 846 21.38 -13.39 -25.75
N PRO A 847 22.07 -14.55 -25.69
CA PRO A 847 23.24 -14.76 -26.54
C PRO A 847 22.83 -14.57 -28.00
N ALA A 848 23.68 -13.90 -28.79
CA ALA A 848 23.39 -13.61 -30.19
C ALA A 848 22.94 -14.89 -30.93
N VAL A 849 21.80 -14.83 -31.61
CA VAL A 849 21.28 -15.94 -32.42
C VAL A 849 22.32 -16.30 -33.47
N PRO A 850 22.89 -17.51 -33.48
CA PRO A 850 23.86 -17.91 -34.49
C PRO A 850 23.18 -17.91 -35.88
N SER A 851 23.82 -17.30 -36.88
CA SER A 851 23.33 -17.36 -38.26
C SER A 851 23.43 -18.80 -38.79
N VAL A 852 22.30 -19.44 -39.04
CA VAL A 852 22.24 -20.88 -39.34
C VAL A 852 22.71 -21.16 -40.77
N SER A 853 23.97 -21.53 -40.94
CA SER A 853 24.50 -21.99 -42.24
C SER A 853 25.08 -23.40 -42.22
N ASP A 854 25.07 -24.11 -41.09
CA ASP A 854 25.69 -25.44 -40.97
C ASP A 854 24.94 -26.38 -40.00
N ALA A 855 24.99 -27.69 -40.26
CA ALA A 855 24.19 -28.71 -39.55
C ALA A 855 24.56 -28.84 -38.06
N GLY A 856 25.82 -28.60 -37.69
CA GLY A 856 26.26 -28.56 -36.29
C GLY A 856 25.68 -27.38 -35.49
N GLN A 857 25.39 -26.26 -36.16
CA GLN A 857 24.80 -25.08 -35.52
C GLN A 857 23.29 -25.20 -35.35
N TYR A 858 22.61 -25.99 -36.19
CA TYR A 858 21.20 -26.35 -35.99
C TYR A 858 21.01 -27.17 -34.70
N LEU A 859 21.89 -28.15 -34.45
CA LEU A 859 21.90 -28.89 -33.19
C LEU A 859 22.18 -27.97 -31.98
N ALA A 860 23.16 -27.06 -32.08
CA ALA A 860 23.42 -26.06 -31.03
C ALA A 860 22.20 -25.16 -30.75
N SER A 861 21.44 -24.78 -31.79
CA SER A 861 20.20 -24.01 -31.63
C SER A 861 19.04 -24.79 -31.00
N ILE A 862 19.03 -26.13 -31.12
CA ILE A 862 18.07 -26.99 -30.41
C ILE A 862 18.45 -27.12 -28.93
N TYR A 863 19.74 -27.25 -28.60
CA TYR A 863 20.20 -27.28 -27.20
C TYR A 863 20.01 -25.93 -26.48
N HIS A 864 19.96 -24.82 -27.22
CA HIS A 864 19.60 -23.51 -26.70
C HIS A 864 18.15 -23.47 -26.14
N PHE A 865 17.21 -24.25 -26.71
CA PHE A 865 15.85 -24.38 -26.16
C PHE A 865 15.82 -25.08 -24.78
N VAL A 866 16.89 -25.77 -24.40
CA VAL A 866 17.02 -26.50 -23.13
C VAL A 866 18.02 -25.84 -22.18
N GLN A 867 18.45 -24.60 -22.47
CA GLN A 867 19.40 -23.80 -21.68
C GLN A 867 20.80 -24.39 -21.49
N TYR A 868 21.24 -25.35 -22.31
CA TYR A 868 22.62 -25.85 -22.29
C TYR A 868 23.48 -25.20 -23.38
N LYS A 869 24.71 -24.80 -23.03
CA LYS A 869 25.74 -24.35 -23.98
C LYS A 869 26.60 -25.55 -24.40
N VAL A 870 26.72 -25.79 -25.71
CA VAL A 870 27.58 -26.84 -26.28
C VAL A 870 28.82 -26.16 -26.87
N ASP A 871 29.99 -26.33 -26.27
CA ASP A 871 31.23 -25.66 -26.71
C ASP A 871 31.85 -26.29 -27.98
N SER A 872 31.65 -27.59 -28.26
CA SER A 872 31.90 -28.19 -29.58
C SER A 872 31.21 -29.55 -29.73
N ILE A 873 30.85 -29.91 -30.97
CA ILE A 873 30.42 -31.27 -31.34
C ILE A 873 31.49 -31.83 -32.27
N THR A 874 32.43 -32.62 -31.74
CA THR A 874 33.38 -33.39 -32.57
C THR A 874 32.81 -34.77 -32.83
N GLY A 875 31.99 -34.87 -33.88
CA GLY A 875 31.59 -36.13 -34.49
C GLY A 875 32.08 -36.15 -35.92
N ASP A 876 32.94 -37.12 -36.25
CA ASP A 876 33.35 -37.41 -37.62
C ASP A 876 32.10 -37.52 -38.49
N SER A 877 32.11 -36.86 -39.65
CA SER A 877 31.03 -36.81 -40.63
C SER A 877 30.81 -38.18 -41.28
N GLY A 878 30.27 -39.13 -40.50
CA GLY A 878 30.02 -40.51 -40.91
C GLY A 878 28.55 -40.84 -41.17
N TYR A 879 27.61 -39.91 -40.93
CA TYR A 879 26.20 -40.15 -41.25
C TYR A 879 25.82 -39.49 -42.58
N LYS A 880 25.97 -40.25 -43.67
CA LYS A 880 25.26 -39.96 -44.92
C LYS A 880 23.82 -40.46 -44.77
N PRO A 881 22.81 -39.64 -45.09
CA PRO A 881 21.42 -40.05 -44.96
C PRO A 881 21.05 -41.11 -46.00
N THR A 882 20.54 -42.24 -45.51
CA THR A 882 19.38 -42.94 -46.10
C THR A 882 18.29 -42.96 -45.06
#